data_AF-A0A077ZL21-F1
#
_entry.id   AF-A0A077ZL21-F1
#
_cell.length_a   1.000
_cell.length_b   1.000
_cell.length_c   1.000
_cell.angle_alpha   90.00
_cell.angle_beta   90.00
_cell.angle_gamma   90.00
#
_symmetry.space_group_name_H-M   'P 1'
#
loop_
_entity.id
_entity.type
_entity.pdbx_description
1 polymer ?
#
loop_
_entity_poly.entity_id
_entity_poly.type
_entity_poly.pdbx_seq_one_letter_code
_entity_poly.pdbx_strand_id
1 'polypeptide(L)'
;MQDRNFDDIAEKFSRNIYGTTKGQLRQAILWQDLDRVLAEMGPQKLRVLDAGGGEGQTAIKMAERGHQVILCDLSAQMIDRAKQAAEAKGVSDNMQFIHCAAQDVASHLETPVDLILFHAVLEWVADPRSVLQTLWSVLRPGGVLSLMFYNAHGLLMHNMVAGNFDYVQAGMPKKKKRTLSPDYPRDPAQVYLWLEEAGWQIMVPELVAWARKNDFSISLPVDRLSFLLAVATLNGERLDGEMSEGELVDAFRHVSDAFEQTSETIGVRANNAINDMVRQRLLNRFTSEQAEGNAIYRLTPLGIGITDYYIRQREFSTLRLSMQLSIVAGELKRAADAAEEGGDEFHWHRNVYAPLKYSVAEIFDSIDLTQRLMDEQQQQVKDDIAQLLNKDWRAAISSCELLLSETSGTLRELQDTLEAAGDKLQANLLRIQDATMTHDDLHFVDRLVFDLQSKLDRIISWGQQSIDLWIGYDRHVHKFIRTAIDMDKNRVFAQRLRQSVQTYFDEPWALTYANADRLLDMRDEEMALRDEEVTGELPEDLEYEEFNEIREQLAAIIEEQLAVYKTRQVPLDLGLVVREYLSQYPRARHFDVARIVIDQAVRLGVAQADFTGLPAKWQPINDYGAKLAQALANPLFPALDSALRSGRHIGLDELDNHAFLMDFQEYLEEFYARYNVELIRAPEGFFYLRPRSTTLIPRSVLSELDMMVGKILCYLYLSPERLANEGIFTQQELYDELLTLADEAKLLKLVNNRSTGSDVDRQKLQEKVRSSLNRLRRLGMVWFMGHDSSKFRITESVFRFGADVRAGDDPREAQRRLIRDGEAMPIENHLQLNDETEESQPDSGEEE
;
A
#
# COMPACT_ATOMS: atom_id res chain seq x y z
N MET A 1 -13.84 15.85 34.34
CA MET A 1 -13.47 15.66 32.92
C MET A 1 -13.54 17.03 32.27
N GLN A 2 -12.52 17.40 31.49
CA GLN A 2 -12.51 18.63 30.70
C GLN A 2 -12.59 18.24 29.23
N ASP A 3 -13.14 19.13 28.42
CA ASP A 3 -13.16 18.98 26.96
C ASP A 3 -11.74 19.06 26.41
N ARG A 4 -11.47 18.36 25.30
CA ARG A 4 -10.15 18.39 24.66
C ARG A 4 -9.98 19.69 23.86
N ASN A 5 -9.04 20.54 24.27
CA ASN A 5 -8.52 21.64 23.45
C ASN A 5 -7.39 21.12 22.53
N PHE A 6 -7.38 21.58 21.27
CA PHE A 6 -6.49 21.16 20.19
C PHE A 6 -5.32 22.14 19.90
N ASP A 7 -5.15 23.20 20.70
CA ASP A 7 -4.04 24.17 20.54
C ASP A 7 -2.65 23.51 20.52
N ASP A 8 -2.47 22.32 21.12
CA ASP A 8 -1.18 21.60 21.16
C ASP A 8 -0.90 20.71 19.95
N ILE A 9 -1.88 20.50 19.05
CA ILE A 9 -1.80 19.54 17.94
C ILE A 9 -2.43 20.01 16.62
N ALA A 10 -2.86 21.27 16.51
CA ALA A 10 -3.56 21.81 15.34
C ALA A 10 -2.84 21.52 14.01
N GLU A 11 -1.52 21.69 13.96
CA GLU A 11 -0.70 21.40 12.77
C GLU A 11 -0.71 19.91 12.37
N LYS A 12 -0.62 19.03 13.38
CA LYS A 12 -0.67 17.58 13.17
C LYS A 12 -2.08 17.11 12.75
N PHE A 13 -3.12 17.78 13.24
CA PHE A 13 -4.52 17.48 12.90
C PHE A 13 -4.80 17.74 11.42
N SER A 14 -4.44 18.93 10.90
CA SER A 14 -4.67 19.33 9.51
C SER A 14 -4.03 18.35 8.51
N ARG A 15 -2.74 18.05 8.71
CA ARG A 15 -1.97 17.15 7.83
C ARG A 15 -2.52 15.73 7.77
N ASN A 16 -2.97 15.19 8.89
CA ASN A 16 -3.28 13.76 9.00
C ASN A 16 -4.76 13.41 8.88
N ILE A 17 -5.67 14.38 9.07
CA ILE A 17 -7.11 14.11 9.00
C ILE A 17 -7.66 14.49 7.63
N TYR A 18 -7.55 15.76 7.22
CA TYR A 18 -8.16 16.26 5.97
C TYR A 18 -7.24 16.12 4.76
N GLY A 19 -5.91 16.14 4.95
CA GLY A 19 -4.93 15.99 3.87
C GLY A 19 -4.77 14.56 3.32
N THR A 20 -5.54 13.59 3.82
CA THR A 20 -5.45 12.17 3.40
C THR A 20 -6.61 11.79 2.47
N THR A 21 -6.44 10.75 1.65
CA THR A 21 -7.53 10.18 0.82
C THR A 21 -8.76 9.80 1.65
N LYS A 22 -8.53 9.30 2.87
CA LYS A 22 -9.60 9.00 3.84
C LYS A 22 -10.37 10.26 4.26
N GLY A 23 -9.66 11.37 4.46
CA GLY A 23 -10.24 12.68 4.75
C GLY A 23 -11.10 13.22 3.61
N GLN A 24 -10.60 13.11 2.38
CA GLN A 24 -11.32 13.51 1.16
C GLN A 24 -12.60 12.69 0.96
N LEU A 25 -12.54 11.35 1.12
CA LEU A 25 -13.72 10.49 1.03
C LEU A 25 -14.76 10.82 2.09
N ARG A 26 -14.32 11.08 3.33
CA ARG A 26 -15.21 11.51 4.43
C ARG A 26 -15.95 12.80 4.07
N GLN A 27 -15.24 13.79 3.53
CA GLN A 27 -15.84 15.05 3.08
C GLN A 27 -16.84 14.80 1.94
N ALA A 28 -16.52 13.95 0.97
CA ALA A 28 -17.44 13.63 -0.13
C ALA A 28 -18.75 13.00 0.36
N ILE A 29 -18.68 12.00 1.26
CA ILE A 29 -19.87 11.36 1.86
C ILE A 29 -20.69 12.36 2.66
N LEU A 30 -20.03 13.19 3.49
CA LEU A 30 -20.72 14.21 4.27
C LEU A 30 -21.48 15.19 3.37
N TRP A 31 -20.87 15.66 2.28
CA TRP A 31 -21.52 16.57 1.34
C TRP A 31 -22.66 15.93 0.59
N GLN A 32 -22.57 14.64 0.24
CA GLN A 32 -23.68 13.91 -0.37
C GLN A 32 -24.94 13.92 0.51
N ASP A 33 -24.78 13.76 1.82
CA ASP A 33 -25.90 13.81 2.78
C ASP A 33 -26.37 15.25 3.04
N LEU A 34 -25.44 16.19 3.20
CA LEU A 34 -25.77 17.60 3.42
C LEU A 34 -26.48 18.24 2.23
N ASP A 35 -26.06 17.94 1.00
CA ASP A 35 -26.67 18.51 -0.22
C ASP A 35 -28.15 18.09 -0.34
N ARG A 36 -28.49 16.87 0.11
CA ARG A 36 -29.89 16.43 0.22
C ARG A 36 -30.67 17.24 1.25
N VAL A 37 -30.09 17.46 2.43
CA VAL A 37 -30.72 18.25 3.50
C VAL A 37 -30.93 19.70 3.04
N LEU A 38 -29.93 20.31 2.40
CA LEU A 38 -30.03 21.67 1.87
C LEU A 38 -31.13 21.78 0.82
N ALA A 39 -31.26 20.80 -0.08
CA ALA A 39 -32.34 20.74 -1.06
C ALA A 39 -33.72 20.65 -0.39
N GLU A 40 -33.87 19.83 0.66
CA GLU A 40 -35.12 19.71 1.44
C GLU A 40 -35.46 21.00 2.21
N MET A 41 -34.45 21.74 2.68
CA MET A 41 -34.64 23.01 3.37
C MET A 41 -35.02 24.16 2.43
N GLY A 42 -34.71 24.07 1.14
CA GLY A 42 -35.04 25.08 0.13
C GLY A 42 -33.94 26.11 -0.14
N PRO A 43 -34.13 27.01 -1.13
CA PRO A 43 -33.06 27.86 -1.68
C PRO A 43 -32.73 29.10 -0.85
N GLN A 44 -33.47 29.38 0.22
CA GLN A 44 -33.26 30.59 1.02
C GLN A 44 -31.89 30.59 1.72
N LYS A 45 -31.36 31.79 1.98
CA LYS A 45 -30.14 31.98 2.77
C LYS A 45 -30.38 31.48 4.21
N LEU A 46 -29.67 30.41 4.59
CA LEU A 46 -29.71 29.82 5.92
C LEU A 46 -28.72 30.49 6.88
N ARG A 47 -29.07 30.54 8.17
CA ARG A 47 -28.18 30.76 9.31
C ARG A 47 -27.70 29.41 9.81
N VAL A 48 -26.40 29.15 9.63
CA VAL A 48 -25.75 27.88 9.95
C VAL A 48 -24.83 28.07 11.14
N LEU A 49 -24.96 27.23 12.17
CA LEU A 49 -23.99 27.13 13.26
C LEU A 49 -23.07 25.94 12.99
N ASP A 50 -21.76 26.16 12.86
CA ASP A 50 -20.75 25.11 12.86
C ASP A 50 -20.12 25.03 14.27
N ALA A 51 -20.67 24.13 15.09
CA ALA A 51 -20.29 23.98 16.49
C ALA A 51 -19.09 23.03 16.61
N GLY A 52 -17.94 23.57 17.00
CA GLY A 52 -16.64 22.89 16.96
C GLY A 52 -16.13 22.72 15.52
N GLY A 53 -16.27 23.76 14.71
CA GLY A 53 -15.97 23.74 13.28
C GLY A 53 -14.47 23.64 12.92
N GLY A 54 -13.56 23.68 13.91
CA GLY A 54 -12.13 23.53 13.69
C GLY A 54 -11.56 24.59 12.74
N GLU A 55 -10.83 24.16 11.71
CA GLU A 55 -10.25 25.03 10.68
C GLU A 55 -11.28 25.50 9.63
N GLY A 56 -12.56 25.17 9.81
CA GLY A 56 -13.67 25.73 9.05
C GLY A 56 -13.87 25.15 7.65
N GLN A 57 -13.42 23.93 7.35
CA GLN A 57 -13.58 23.34 6.01
C GLN A 57 -15.05 23.30 5.56
N THR A 58 -15.95 22.83 6.43
CA THR A 58 -17.38 22.74 6.11
C THR A 58 -18.05 24.12 6.17
N ALA A 59 -17.72 24.94 7.18
CA ALA A 59 -18.20 26.31 7.33
C ALA A 59 -17.89 27.20 6.12
N ILE A 60 -16.65 27.18 5.63
CA ILE A 60 -16.22 27.96 4.46
C ILE A 60 -17.03 27.55 3.23
N LYS A 61 -17.23 26.26 3.01
CA LYS A 61 -18.00 25.78 1.85
C LYS A 61 -19.51 26.06 1.97
N MET A 62 -20.07 26.15 3.18
CA MET A 62 -21.42 26.69 3.38
C MET A 62 -21.49 28.19 3.06
N ALA A 63 -20.46 28.96 3.44
CA ALA A 63 -20.36 30.39 3.15
C ALA A 63 -20.16 30.67 1.65
N GLU A 64 -19.38 29.84 0.95
CA GLU A 64 -19.23 29.85 -0.53
C GLU A 64 -20.58 29.62 -1.23
N ARG A 65 -21.50 28.85 -0.63
CA ARG A 65 -22.88 28.66 -1.11
C ARG A 65 -23.85 29.79 -0.72
N GLY A 66 -23.34 30.88 -0.13
CA GLY A 66 -24.11 32.08 0.17
C GLY A 66 -24.87 32.07 1.50
N HIS A 67 -24.69 31.03 2.33
CA HIS A 67 -25.28 30.96 3.67
C HIS A 67 -24.55 31.86 4.67
N GLN A 68 -25.22 32.26 5.75
CA GLN A 68 -24.58 32.98 6.86
C GLN A 68 -24.09 31.95 7.89
N VAL A 69 -22.79 31.90 8.15
CA VAL A 69 -22.19 30.84 8.97
C VAL A 69 -21.58 31.41 10.24
N ILE A 70 -21.91 30.82 11.38
CA ILE A 70 -21.34 31.12 12.68
C ILE A 70 -20.49 29.91 13.06
N LEU A 71 -19.18 30.08 13.13
CA LEU A 71 -18.26 29.02 13.54
C LEU A 71 -17.83 29.27 14.99
N CYS A 72 -18.03 28.29 15.87
CA CYS A 72 -17.47 28.32 17.21
C CYS A 72 -16.51 27.16 17.44
N ASP A 73 -15.44 27.40 18.19
CA ASP A 73 -14.48 26.36 18.60
C ASP A 73 -13.81 26.73 19.93
N LEU A 74 -13.43 25.71 20.69
CA LEU A 74 -12.71 25.85 21.97
C LEU A 74 -11.24 26.23 21.75
N SER A 75 -10.65 25.84 20.62
CA SER A 75 -9.26 26.12 20.26
C SER A 75 -9.12 27.47 19.57
N ALA A 76 -8.32 28.35 20.16
CA ALA A 76 -8.01 29.65 19.56
C ALA A 76 -7.22 29.48 18.26
N GLN A 77 -6.31 28.51 18.21
CA GLN A 77 -5.53 28.23 16.99
C GLN A 77 -6.40 27.76 15.82
N MET A 78 -7.43 26.96 16.08
CA MET A 78 -8.38 26.52 15.05
C MET A 78 -9.17 27.71 14.48
N ILE A 79 -9.67 28.60 15.36
CA ILE A 79 -10.36 29.83 14.97
C ILE A 79 -9.47 30.72 14.08
N ASP A 80 -8.21 30.95 14.47
CA ASP A 80 -7.30 31.80 13.70
C ASP A 80 -7.01 31.21 12.31
N ARG A 81 -6.85 29.89 12.21
CA ARG A 81 -6.70 29.19 10.93
C ARG A 81 -7.96 29.28 10.07
N ALA A 82 -9.14 29.11 10.68
CA ALA A 82 -10.41 29.22 9.97
C ALA A 82 -10.63 30.64 9.41
N LYS A 83 -10.26 31.68 10.17
CA LYS A 83 -10.29 33.07 9.69
C LYS A 83 -9.38 33.27 8.48
N GLN A 84 -8.12 32.84 8.57
CA GLN A 84 -7.16 32.94 7.46
C GLN A 84 -7.65 32.18 6.21
N ALA A 85 -8.22 30.99 6.39
CA ALA A 85 -8.75 30.20 5.30
C ALA A 85 -10.00 30.85 4.65
N ALA A 86 -10.89 31.44 5.45
CA ALA A 86 -12.06 32.17 4.94
C ALA A 86 -11.67 33.45 4.19
N GLU A 87 -10.66 34.17 4.68
CA GLU A 87 -10.10 35.35 4.00
C GLU A 87 -9.48 34.97 2.65
N ALA A 88 -8.69 33.91 2.61
CA ALA A 88 -8.08 33.40 1.38
C ALA A 88 -9.13 32.95 0.34
N LYS A 89 -10.32 32.55 0.79
CA LYS A 89 -11.46 32.16 -0.06
C LYS A 89 -12.43 33.30 -0.37
N GLY A 90 -12.25 34.48 0.24
CA GLY A 90 -13.10 35.64 0.02
C GLY A 90 -14.53 35.52 0.58
N VAL A 91 -14.73 34.70 1.62
CA VAL A 91 -16.07 34.45 2.21
C VAL A 91 -16.23 34.98 3.64
N SER A 92 -15.22 35.67 4.18
CA SER A 92 -15.24 36.20 5.55
C SER A 92 -16.47 37.07 5.87
N ASP A 93 -17.00 37.81 4.90
CA ASP A 93 -18.20 38.66 5.07
C ASP A 93 -19.48 37.85 5.36
N ASN A 94 -19.49 36.57 5.02
CA ASN A 94 -20.59 35.65 5.31
C ASN A 94 -20.36 34.84 6.60
N MET A 95 -19.25 35.08 7.33
CA MET A 95 -18.83 34.27 8.46
C MET A 95 -18.64 35.07 9.75
N GLN A 96 -19.03 34.48 10.88
CA GLN A 96 -18.73 34.97 12.22
C GLN A 96 -17.95 33.92 13.00
N PHE A 97 -16.87 34.31 13.66
CA PHE A 97 -15.99 33.41 14.40
C PHE A 97 -16.08 33.69 15.91
N ILE A 98 -16.37 32.65 16.71
CA ILE A 98 -16.57 32.76 18.15
C ILE A 98 -15.65 31.78 18.85
N HIS A 99 -14.73 32.29 19.68
CA HIS A 99 -13.90 31.45 20.53
C HIS A 99 -14.68 31.08 21.80
N CYS A 100 -15.37 29.93 21.77
CA CYS A 100 -16.12 29.40 22.91
C CYS A 100 -16.35 27.89 22.77
N ALA A 101 -16.65 27.24 23.91
CA ALA A 101 -17.11 25.87 23.89
C ALA A 101 -18.54 25.79 23.30
N ALA A 102 -18.89 24.67 22.67
CA ALA A 102 -20.21 24.48 22.07
C ALA A 102 -21.36 24.57 23.11
N GLN A 103 -21.07 24.30 24.38
CA GLN A 103 -22.00 24.41 25.50
C GLN A 103 -22.36 25.87 25.83
N ASP A 104 -21.47 26.82 25.51
CA ASP A 104 -21.62 28.23 25.84
C ASP A 104 -22.19 29.06 24.68
N VAL A 105 -22.36 28.44 23.50
CA VAL A 105 -22.74 29.13 22.25
C VAL A 105 -24.08 29.87 22.35
N ALA A 106 -25.01 29.39 23.17
CA ALA A 106 -26.33 30.02 23.36
C ALA A 106 -26.22 31.47 23.85
N SER A 107 -25.19 31.80 24.63
CA SER A 107 -24.95 33.17 25.13
C SER A 107 -24.47 34.15 24.05
N HIS A 108 -24.01 33.63 22.91
CA HIS A 108 -23.50 34.43 21.79
C HIS A 108 -24.49 34.57 20.62
N LEU A 109 -25.64 33.90 20.68
CA LEU A 109 -26.63 33.90 19.60
C LEU A 109 -27.84 34.77 19.98
N GLU A 110 -28.09 35.84 19.22
CA GLU A 110 -29.26 36.71 19.42
C GLU A 110 -30.57 36.09 18.90
N THR A 111 -30.46 35.19 17.92
CA THR A 111 -31.62 34.55 17.26
C THR A 111 -31.29 33.07 16.94
N PRO A 112 -32.29 32.17 16.94
CA PRO A 112 -32.09 30.77 16.61
C PRO A 112 -31.55 30.54 15.19
N VAL A 113 -30.83 29.44 14.98
CA VAL A 113 -30.25 29.04 13.69
C VAL A 113 -31.12 28.03 12.94
N ASP A 114 -30.94 27.95 11.63
CA ASP A 114 -31.71 27.07 10.75
C ASP A 114 -31.09 25.67 10.66
N LEU A 115 -29.76 25.60 10.65
CA LEU A 115 -28.97 24.37 10.51
C LEU A 115 -27.82 24.39 11.52
N ILE A 116 -27.61 23.28 12.22
CA ILE A 116 -26.45 23.07 13.10
C ILE A 116 -25.60 21.96 12.50
N LEU A 117 -24.30 22.21 12.35
CA LEU A 117 -23.27 21.23 12.05
C LEU A 117 -22.54 20.91 13.36
N PHE A 118 -22.51 19.63 13.73
CA PHE A 118 -21.79 19.16 14.91
C PHE A 118 -20.99 17.92 14.54
N HIS A 119 -19.80 18.13 13.97
CA HIS A 119 -19.06 17.12 13.21
C HIS A 119 -17.73 16.76 13.85
N ALA A 120 -17.61 15.51 14.30
CA ALA A 120 -16.41 14.97 14.96
C ALA A 120 -15.98 15.69 16.26
N VAL A 121 -16.97 16.23 16.99
CA VAL A 121 -16.76 16.98 18.25
C VAL A 121 -17.27 16.21 19.47
N LEU A 122 -18.40 15.50 19.35
CA LEU A 122 -19.09 14.83 20.46
C LEU A 122 -18.19 13.83 21.21
N GLU A 123 -17.22 13.23 20.52
CA GLU A 123 -16.23 12.29 21.07
C GLU A 123 -15.12 12.93 21.92
N TRP A 124 -15.07 14.27 21.96
CA TRP A 124 -14.10 15.07 22.72
C TRP A 124 -14.74 15.84 23.88
N VAL A 125 -16.07 15.84 23.95
CA VAL A 125 -16.86 16.55 24.97
C VAL A 125 -17.05 15.68 26.21
N ALA A 126 -16.81 16.24 27.39
CA ALA A 126 -16.99 15.56 28.66
C ALA A 126 -18.47 15.27 28.99
N ASP A 127 -19.37 16.21 28.69
CA ASP A 127 -20.81 16.09 28.90
C ASP A 127 -21.60 16.19 27.57
N PRO A 128 -21.78 15.07 26.85
CA PRO A 128 -22.47 15.05 25.56
C PRO A 128 -23.96 15.38 25.67
N ARG A 129 -24.60 15.14 26.83
CA ARG A 129 -26.03 15.44 26.99
C ARG A 129 -26.27 16.93 27.09
N SER A 130 -25.47 17.62 27.89
CA SER A 130 -25.56 19.06 28.04
C SER A 130 -25.38 19.79 26.71
N VAL A 131 -24.37 19.42 25.90
CA VAL A 131 -24.16 20.06 24.60
C VAL A 131 -25.32 19.81 23.64
N LEU A 132 -25.87 18.58 23.58
CA LEU A 132 -27.02 18.28 22.72
C LEU A 132 -28.28 19.07 23.12
N GLN A 133 -28.47 19.33 24.43
CA GLN A 133 -29.53 20.21 24.93
C GLN A 133 -29.30 21.68 24.58
N THR A 134 -28.06 22.17 24.71
CA THR A 134 -27.72 23.54 24.27
C THR A 134 -27.99 23.72 22.79
N LEU A 135 -27.54 22.78 21.94
CA LEU A 135 -27.76 22.82 20.50
C LEU A 135 -29.26 22.77 20.15
N TRP A 136 -30.06 21.98 20.88
CA TRP A 136 -31.51 21.98 20.74
C TRP A 136 -32.12 23.36 21.04
N SER A 137 -31.66 24.04 22.09
CA SER A 137 -32.19 25.33 22.54
C SER A 137 -31.95 26.49 21.56
N VAL A 138 -30.90 26.39 20.73
CA VAL A 138 -30.52 27.43 19.75
C VAL A 138 -31.04 27.16 18.35
N LEU A 139 -31.70 26.01 18.11
CA LEU A 139 -32.28 25.66 16.83
C LEU A 139 -33.70 26.19 16.70
N ARG A 140 -34.06 26.72 15.53
CA ARG A 140 -35.46 27.07 15.24
C ARG A 140 -36.35 25.83 15.15
N PRO A 141 -37.68 25.94 15.38
CA PRO A 141 -38.62 24.89 15.02
C PRO A 141 -38.52 24.53 13.52
N GLY A 142 -38.37 23.24 13.22
CA GLY A 142 -38.15 22.75 11.86
C GLY A 142 -36.73 22.94 11.32
N GLY A 143 -35.79 23.40 12.14
CA GLY A 143 -34.36 23.37 11.82
C GLY A 143 -33.79 21.95 11.84
N VAL A 144 -32.57 21.80 11.33
CA VAL A 144 -31.90 20.50 11.23
C VAL A 144 -30.57 20.49 12.00
N LEU A 145 -30.27 19.37 12.66
CA LEU A 145 -28.94 19.08 13.20
C LEU A 145 -28.29 18.00 12.32
N SER A 146 -27.14 18.33 11.75
CA SER A 146 -26.23 17.37 11.13
C SER A 146 -25.18 16.94 12.15
N LEU A 147 -25.29 15.70 12.64
CA LEU A 147 -24.44 15.15 13.69
C LEU A 147 -23.52 14.06 13.13
N MET A 148 -22.21 14.20 13.36
CA MET A 148 -21.22 13.17 13.05
C MET A 148 -20.31 12.97 14.27
N PHE A 149 -20.03 11.72 14.64
CA PHE A 149 -19.19 11.39 15.78
C PHE A 149 -18.40 10.10 15.56
N TYR A 150 -17.35 9.91 16.35
CA TYR A 150 -16.53 8.70 16.29
C TYR A 150 -17.28 7.47 16.85
N ASN A 151 -17.61 6.50 15.98
CA ASN A 151 -18.38 5.30 16.31
C ASN A 151 -17.54 4.27 17.09
N ALA A 152 -17.95 3.95 18.32
CA ALA A 152 -17.29 2.98 19.19
C ALA A 152 -17.30 1.55 18.62
N HIS A 153 -18.36 1.14 17.92
CA HIS A 153 -18.42 -0.16 17.24
C HIS A 153 -17.46 -0.23 16.06
N GLY A 154 -17.23 0.89 15.37
CA GLY A 154 -16.21 1.00 14.33
C GLY A 154 -14.80 0.80 14.88
N LEU A 155 -14.50 1.35 16.06
CA LEU A 155 -13.23 1.12 16.77
C LEU A 155 -13.05 -0.35 17.15
N LEU A 156 -14.10 -0.96 17.70
CA LEU A 156 -14.12 -2.36 18.08
C LEU A 156 -13.86 -3.26 16.86
N MET A 157 -14.66 -3.08 15.79
CA MET A 157 -14.56 -3.85 14.56
C MET A 157 -13.15 -3.76 13.96
N HIS A 158 -12.58 -2.55 13.87
CA HIS A 158 -11.22 -2.36 13.38
C HIS A 158 -10.20 -3.18 14.18
N ASN A 159 -10.28 -3.16 15.52
CA ASN A 159 -9.37 -3.91 16.37
C ASN A 159 -9.60 -5.43 16.32
N MET A 160 -10.85 -5.89 16.19
CA MET A 160 -11.14 -7.31 16.00
C MET A 160 -10.59 -7.83 14.67
N VAL A 161 -10.79 -7.09 13.57
CA VAL A 161 -10.27 -7.46 12.24
C VAL A 161 -8.74 -7.44 12.22
N ALA A 162 -8.11 -6.54 12.97
CA ALA A 162 -6.66 -6.48 13.12
C ALA A 162 -6.07 -7.53 14.08
N GLY A 163 -6.90 -8.39 14.71
CA GLY A 163 -6.45 -9.43 15.63
C GLY A 163 -6.02 -8.92 17.02
N ASN A 164 -6.37 -7.68 17.40
CA ASN A 164 -6.00 -7.07 18.68
C ASN A 164 -6.90 -7.55 19.84
N PHE A 165 -7.11 -8.87 19.99
CA PHE A 165 -8.09 -9.43 20.93
C PHE A 165 -7.83 -9.09 22.40
N ASP A 166 -6.57 -9.11 22.85
CA ASP A 166 -6.18 -8.74 24.22
C ASP A 166 -6.51 -7.27 24.52
N TYR A 167 -6.29 -6.40 23.54
CA TYR A 167 -6.62 -4.97 23.66
C TYR A 167 -8.13 -4.74 23.71
N VAL A 168 -8.90 -5.51 22.93
CA VAL A 168 -10.37 -5.51 22.95
C VAL A 168 -10.90 -6.02 24.30
N GLN A 169 -10.37 -7.13 24.81
CA GLN A 169 -10.76 -7.69 26.12
C GLN A 169 -10.45 -6.74 27.28
N ALA A 170 -9.35 -5.98 27.19
CA ALA A 170 -9.01 -4.96 28.18
C ALA A 170 -9.93 -3.71 28.13
N GLY A 171 -10.92 -3.67 27.24
CA GLY A 171 -11.84 -2.53 27.07
C GLY A 171 -11.28 -1.39 26.22
N MET A 172 -10.25 -1.64 25.41
CA MET A 172 -9.58 -0.67 24.53
C MET A 172 -9.16 0.63 25.23
N PRO A 173 -8.42 0.60 26.36
CA PRO A 173 -8.01 1.81 27.05
C PRO A 173 -7.10 2.67 26.17
N LYS A 174 -7.22 3.99 26.26
CA LYS A 174 -6.38 4.92 25.48
C LYS A 174 -4.92 4.82 25.91
N LYS A 175 -4.04 4.33 25.02
CA LYS A 175 -2.62 4.06 25.33
C LYS A 175 -1.73 5.30 25.42
N LYS A 176 -2.05 6.40 24.72
CA LYS A 176 -1.20 7.61 24.62
C LYS A 176 -2.02 8.91 24.56
N LYS A 177 -1.65 9.91 25.38
CA LYS A 177 -2.34 11.21 25.49
C LYS A 177 -2.26 12.09 24.22
N ARG A 178 -1.19 12.00 23.41
CA ARG A 178 -0.98 12.83 22.19
C ARG A 178 -1.37 12.14 20.87
N THR A 179 -2.36 11.25 20.92
CA THR A 179 -2.90 10.58 19.72
C THR A 179 -4.17 11.28 19.24
N LEU A 180 -4.44 11.22 17.93
CA LEU A 180 -5.69 11.70 17.32
C LEU A 180 -6.88 10.76 17.60
N SER A 181 -6.70 9.75 18.47
CA SER A 181 -7.76 8.87 18.92
C SER A 181 -8.63 9.59 19.96
N PRO A 182 -9.97 9.58 19.80
CA PRO A 182 -10.86 10.28 20.72
C PRO A 182 -10.76 9.80 22.16
N ASP A 183 -11.07 10.71 23.10
CA ASP A 183 -11.18 10.37 24.52
C ASP A 183 -12.45 9.56 24.80
N TYR A 184 -13.54 9.85 24.08
CA TYR A 184 -14.84 9.23 24.28
C TYR A 184 -15.46 8.78 22.95
N PRO A 185 -14.96 7.73 22.29
CA PRO A 185 -15.69 7.12 21.17
C PRO A 185 -17.12 6.77 21.64
N ARG A 186 -18.13 7.09 20.81
CA ARG A 186 -19.54 7.05 21.23
C ARG A 186 -20.23 5.80 20.72
N ASP A 187 -21.02 5.18 21.60
CA ASP A 187 -21.99 4.16 21.20
C ASP A 187 -23.18 4.85 20.50
N PRO A 188 -23.43 4.58 19.21
CA PRO A 188 -24.56 5.15 18.49
C PRO A 188 -25.90 4.97 19.18
N ALA A 189 -26.16 3.81 19.80
CA ALA A 189 -27.44 3.55 20.47
C ALA A 189 -27.65 4.50 21.66
N GLN A 190 -26.58 4.80 22.39
CA GLN A 190 -26.62 5.71 23.52
C GLN A 190 -26.81 7.17 23.06
N VAL A 191 -26.20 7.56 21.93
CA VAL A 191 -26.39 8.88 21.32
C VAL A 191 -27.83 9.05 20.82
N TYR A 192 -28.39 8.04 20.16
CA TYR A 192 -29.79 8.07 19.71
C TYR A 192 -30.75 8.22 20.88
N LEU A 193 -30.52 7.52 21.99
CA LEU A 193 -31.31 7.69 23.20
C LEU A 193 -31.26 9.13 23.72
N TRP A 194 -30.07 9.76 23.78
CA TRP A 194 -29.95 11.15 24.21
C TRP A 194 -30.64 12.13 23.27
N LEU A 195 -30.60 11.87 21.97
CA LEU A 195 -31.29 12.67 20.96
C LEU A 195 -32.82 12.55 21.16
N GLU A 196 -33.35 11.34 21.27
CA GLU A 196 -34.77 11.10 21.52
C GLU A 196 -35.24 11.71 22.86
N GLU A 197 -34.46 11.56 23.93
CA GLU A 197 -34.72 12.15 25.26
C GLU A 197 -34.77 13.69 25.21
N ALA A 198 -33.94 14.32 24.39
CA ALA A 198 -33.94 15.77 24.19
C ALA A 198 -35.03 16.26 23.23
N GLY A 199 -35.74 15.35 22.55
CA GLY A 199 -36.86 15.65 21.65
C GLY A 199 -36.51 15.68 20.16
N TRP A 200 -35.30 15.28 19.77
CA TRP A 200 -34.89 15.22 18.37
C TRP A 200 -35.61 14.09 17.62
N GLN A 201 -35.96 14.35 16.36
CA GLN A 201 -36.45 13.33 15.44
C GLN A 201 -35.34 12.94 14.46
N ILE A 202 -34.93 11.67 14.47
CA ILE A 202 -33.86 11.17 13.60
C ILE A 202 -34.43 10.87 12.20
N MET A 203 -33.95 11.58 11.17
CA MET A 203 -34.45 11.47 9.79
C MET A 203 -33.81 10.35 8.97
N VAL A 204 -32.56 9.99 9.26
CA VAL A 204 -31.81 8.97 8.51
C VAL A 204 -31.12 8.03 9.50
N PRO A 205 -31.64 6.83 9.78
CA PRO A 205 -30.86 5.83 10.50
C PRO A 205 -29.71 5.37 9.60
N GLU A 206 -28.48 5.39 10.15
CA GLU A 206 -27.25 4.88 9.56
C GLU A 206 -27.52 3.55 8.83
N LEU A 207 -27.02 3.38 7.59
CA LEU A 207 -27.27 2.19 6.75
C LEU A 207 -27.11 0.87 7.52
N VAL A 208 -26.12 0.82 8.42
CA VAL A 208 -25.84 -0.33 9.29
C VAL A 208 -26.96 -0.56 10.31
N ALA A 209 -27.50 0.51 10.93
CA ALA A 209 -28.63 0.42 11.84
C ALA A 209 -29.90 -0.04 11.10
N TRP A 210 -30.15 0.47 9.88
CA TRP A 210 -31.23 -0.03 9.04
C TRP A 210 -31.04 -1.50 8.69
N ALA A 211 -29.85 -1.92 8.27
CA ALA A 211 -29.58 -3.31 7.94
C ALA A 211 -29.74 -4.25 9.14
N ARG A 212 -29.23 -3.85 10.31
CA ARG A 212 -29.37 -4.59 11.58
C ARG A 212 -30.82 -4.65 12.06
N LYS A 213 -31.58 -3.55 11.95
CA LYS A 213 -33.01 -3.49 12.31
C LYS A 213 -33.85 -4.45 11.46
N ASN A 214 -33.47 -4.65 10.20
CA ASN A 214 -34.14 -5.57 9.29
C ASN A 214 -33.56 -7.00 9.31
N ASP A 215 -32.55 -7.26 10.17
CA ASP A 215 -31.85 -8.56 10.27
C ASP A 215 -31.36 -9.10 8.92
N PHE A 216 -30.83 -8.22 8.05
CA PHE A 216 -30.29 -8.66 6.77
C PHE A 216 -29.07 -9.55 6.97
N SER A 217 -29.20 -10.80 6.56
CA SER A 217 -28.14 -11.80 6.61
C SER A 217 -28.29 -12.77 5.43
N ILE A 218 -27.16 -13.28 4.94
CA ILE A 218 -27.10 -14.35 3.95
C ILE A 218 -26.21 -15.43 4.56
N SER A 219 -26.77 -16.63 4.72
CA SER A 219 -26.08 -17.83 5.18
C SER A 219 -26.36 -18.95 4.19
N LEU A 220 -25.41 -19.13 3.27
CA LEU A 220 -25.45 -20.15 2.24
C LEU A 220 -24.22 -21.08 2.35
N PRO A 221 -24.17 -21.97 3.36
CA PRO A 221 -23.23 -23.10 3.35
C PRO A 221 -23.37 -23.94 2.07
N VAL A 222 -22.39 -24.80 1.78
CA VAL A 222 -22.30 -25.51 0.49
C VAL A 222 -23.55 -26.32 0.16
N ASP A 223 -24.19 -26.96 1.15
CA ASP A 223 -25.45 -27.70 0.97
C ASP A 223 -26.63 -26.78 0.67
N ARG A 224 -26.74 -25.63 1.35
CA ARG A 224 -27.76 -24.61 1.10
C ARG A 224 -27.60 -23.94 -0.25
N LEU A 225 -26.37 -23.63 -0.65
CA LEU A 225 -26.07 -23.07 -1.97
C LEU A 225 -26.38 -24.09 -3.06
N SER A 226 -25.98 -25.35 -2.89
CA SER A 226 -26.32 -26.45 -3.83
C SER A 226 -27.83 -26.61 -3.99
N PHE A 227 -28.58 -26.47 -2.89
CA PHE A 227 -30.04 -26.46 -2.96
C PHE A 227 -30.59 -25.26 -3.73
N LEU A 228 -30.10 -24.05 -3.46
CA LEU A 228 -30.53 -22.86 -4.19
C LEU A 228 -30.20 -22.94 -5.69
N LEU A 229 -29.04 -23.51 -6.04
CA LEU A 229 -28.61 -23.77 -7.43
C LEU A 229 -29.52 -24.80 -8.12
N ALA A 230 -29.88 -25.88 -7.42
CA ALA A 230 -30.82 -26.87 -7.93
C ALA A 230 -32.20 -26.24 -8.20
N VAL A 231 -32.67 -25.38 -7.30
CA VAL A 231 -33.91 -24.60 -7.49
C VAL A 231 -33.81 -23.68 -8.71
N ALA A 232 -32.70 -22.96 -8.89
CA ALA A 232 -32.53 -22.11 -10.07
C ALA A 232 -32.44 -22.89 -11.38
N THR A 233 -31.82 -24.07 -11.37
CA THR A 233 -31.77 -24.97 -12.55
C THR A 233 -33.17 -25.40 -12.95
N LEU A 234 -33.98 -25.88 -11.99
CA LEU A 234 -35.38 -26.25 -12.23
C LEU A 234 -36.25 -25.06 -12.66
N ASN A 235 -35.97 -23.87 -12.13
CA ASN A 235 -36.68 -22.65 -12.51
C ASN A 235 -36.32 -22.20 -13.94
N GLY A 236 -35.08 -22.37 -14.37
CA GLY A 236 -34.60 -22.00 -15.71
C GLY A 236 -35.10 -22.92 -16.83
N GLU A 237 -35.34 -24.20 -16.53
CA GLU A 237 -35.87 -25.18 -17.48
C GLU A 237 -37.41 -25.16 -17.58
N ARG A 238 -38.07 -24.40 -16.70
CA ARG A 238 -39.53 -24.40 -16.60
C ARG A 238 -40.16 -23.63 -17.78
N LEU A 239 -41.07 -24.31 -18.47
CA LEU A 239 -41.88 -23.73 -19.55
C LEU A 239 -43.19 -23.10 -19.05
N ASP A 240 -43.84 -23.72 -18.06
CA ASP A 240 -45.12 -23.28 -17.52
C ASP A 240 -45.22 -23.48 -15.99
N GLY A 241 -45.97 -22.59 -15.35
CA GLY A 241 -46.25 -22.61 -13.91
C GLY A 241 -45.17 -21.97 -13.05
N GLU A 242 -45.39 -21.99 -11.74
CA GLU A 242 -44.44 -21.56 -10.72
C GLU A 242 -44.02 -22.80 -9.91
N MET A 243 -42.91 -22.72 -9.17
CA MET A 243 -42.41 -23.89 -8.46
C MET A 243 -43.26 -24.24 -7.25
N SER A 244 -43.82 -25.45 -7.21
CA SER A 244 -44.60 -25.92 -6.07
C SER A 244 -43.72 -26.31 -4.88
N GLU A 245 -44.30 -26.45 -3.68
CA GLU A 245 -43.56 -26.93 -2.51
C GLU A 245 -43.06 -28.37 -2.70
N GLY A 246 -43.86 -29.22 -3.37
CA GLY A 246 -43.48 -30.60 -3.67
C GLY A 246 -42.18 -30.67 -4.48
N GLU A 247 -42.06 -29.82 -5.50
CA GLU A 247 -40.87 -29.74 -6.34
C GLU A 247 -39.63 -29.23 -5.59
N LEU A 248 -39.80 -28.28 -4.66
CA LEU A 248 -38.71 -27.87 -3.77
C LEU A 248 -38.25 -28.98 -2.83
N VAL A 249 -39.18 -29.77 -2.30
CA VAL A 249 -38.86 -30.91 -1.43
C VAL A 249 -38.14 -32.00 -2.22
N ASP A 250 -38.52 -32.25 -3.46
CA ASP A 250 -37.86 -33.21 -4.34
C ASP A 250 -36.46 -32.72 -4.76
N ALA A 251 -36.30 -31.44 -5.09
CA ALA A 251 -34.99 -30.84 -5.31
C ALA A 251 -34.09 -30.95 -4.07
N PHE A 252 -34.64 -30.70 -2.88
CA PHE A 252 -33.92 -30.87 -1.62
C PHE A 252 -33.54 -32.33 -1.37
N ARG A 253 -34.37 -33.29 -1.76
CA ARG A 253 -34.07 -34.73 -1.64
C ARG A 253 -32.82 -35.08 -2.45
N HIS A 254 -32.75 -34.67 -3.71
CA HIS A 254 -31.57 -34.92 -4.56
C HIS A 254 -30.30 -34.30 -3.97
N VAL A 255 -30.38 -33.08 -3.45
CA VAL A 255 -29.24 -32.43 -2.78
C VAL A 255 -28.86 -33.18 -1.51
N SER A 256 -29.82 -33.56 -0.67
CA SER A 256 -29.56 -34.32 0.56
C SER A 256 -28.90 -35.67 0.27
N ASP A 257 -29.28 -36.34 -0.83
CA ASP A 257 -28.70 -37.61 -1.25
C ASP A 257 -27.25 -37.41 -1.73
N ALA A 258 -26.96 -36.30 -2.44
CA ALA A 258 -25.62 -35.95 -2.88
C ALA A 258 -24.64 -35.64 -1.73
N PHE A 259 -25.14 -35.19 -0.58
CA PHE A 259 -24.36 -34.96 0.64
C PHE A 259 -24.38 -36.15 1.63
N GLU A 260 -24.88 -37.32 1.21
CA GLU A 260 -24.95 -38.55 2.03
C GLU A 260 -25.65 -38.35 3.39
N GLN A 261 -26.66 -37.46 3.44
CA GLN A 261 -27.38 -37.14 4.68
C GLN A 261 -28.53 -38.12 4.94
N THR A 262 -28.96 -38.23 6.20
CA THR A 262 -29.95 -39.22 6.64
C THR A 262 -31.33 -39.04 5.98
N SER A 263 -31.85 -40.09 5.34
CA SER A 263 -33.11 -40.05 4.59
C SER A 263 -34.35 -39.86 5.47
N GLU A 264 -34.33 -40.35 6.72
CA GLU A 264 -35.49 -40.28 7.64
C GLU A 264 -35.91 -38.85 7.99
N THR A 265 -34.99 -37.88 7.94
CA THR A 265 -35.24 -36.49 8.36
C THR A 265 -35.44 -35.52 7.20
N ILE A 266 -35.48 -36.01 5.96
CA ILE A 266 -35.52 -35.16 4.75
C ILE A 266 -36.69 -34.17 4.78
N GLY A 267 -37.90 -34.60 5.11
CA GLY A 267 -39.07 -33.70 5.12
C GLY A 267 -38.91 -32.52 6.08
N VAL A 268 -38.38 -32.76 7.29
CA VAL A 268 -38.14 -31.69 8.27
C VAL A 268 -37.00 -30.78 7.83
N ARG A 269 -35.91 -31.35 7.31
CA ARG A 269 -34.74 -30.59 6.85
C ARG A 269 -35.04 -29.76 5.60
N ALA A 270 -35.86 -30.28 4.68
CA ALA A 270 -36.35 -29.56 3.51
C ALA A 270 -37.20 -28.36 3.92
N ASN A 271 -38.18 -28.56 4.81
CA ASN A 271 -38.98 -27.46 5.34
C ASN A 271 -38.15 -26.38 6.04
N ASN A 272 -37.15 -26.79 6.84
CA ASN A 272 -36.21 -25.86 7.45
C ASN A 272 -35.37 -25.11 6.40
N ALA A 273 -34.94 -25.79 5.33
CA ALA A 273 -34.22 -25.19 4.21
C ALA A 273 -35.05 -24.12 3.53
N ILE A 274 -36.27 -24.47 3.12
CA ILE A 274 -37.17 -23.59 2.38
C ILE A 274 -37.56 -22.38 3.26
N ASN A 275 -37.88 -22.59 4.53
CA ASN A 275 -38.18 -21.49 5.45
C ASN A 275 -37.00 -20.54 5.65
N ASP A 276 -35.79 -21.08 5.73
CA ASP A 276 -34.58 -20.26 5.86
C ASP A 276 -34.29 -19.48 4.56
N MET A 277 -34.49 -20.08 3.38
CA MET A 277 -34.39 -19.38 2.09
C MET A 277 -35.39 -18.22 1.97
N VAL A 278 -36.62 -18.40 2.49
CA VAL A 278 -37.62 -17.32 2.53
C VAL A 278 -37.23 -16.25 3.54
N ARG A 279 -36.76 -16.63 4.73
CA ARG A 279 -36.30 -15.69 5.78
C ARG A 279 -35.15 -14.82 5.30
N GLN A 280 -34.18 -15.40 4.59
CA GLN A 280 -33.04 -14.70 3.98
C GLN A 280 -33.40 -13.94 2.70
N ARG A 281 -34.69 -13.93 2.29
CA ARG A 281 -35.20 -13.26 1.09
C ARG A 281 -34.59 -13.75 -0.22
N LEU A 282 -34.26 -15.04 -0.31
CA LEU A 282 -33.79 -15.73 -1.52
C LEU A 282 -34.96 -16.30 -2.32
N LEU A 283 -36.03 -16.70 -1.62
CA LEU A 283 -37.30 -17.16 -2.19
C LEU A 283 -38.46 -16.32 -1.66
N ASN A 284 -39.43 -16.03 -2.52
CA ASN A 284 -40.76 -15.55 -2.13
C ASN A 284 -41.73 -16.72 -2.10
N ARG A 285 -42.50 -16.86 -1.02
CA ARG A 285 -43.58 -17.84 -0.87
C ARG A 285 -44.93 -17.18 -1.14
N PHE A 286 -45.76 -17.78 -1.98
CA PHE A 286 -47.15 -17.40 -2.20
C PHE A 286 -48.06 -18.59 -1.94
N THR A 287 -49.13 -18.40 -1.18
CA THR A 287 -50.12 -19.45 -0.93
C THR A 287 -50.97 -19.68 -2.18
N SER A 288 -51.10 -20.94 -2.61
CA SER A 288 -51.92 -21.33 -3.76
C SER A 288 -52.53 -22.69 -3.52
N GLU A 289 -53.85 -22.76 -3.26
CA GLU A 289 -54.57 -24.01 -3.01
C GLU A 289 -54.58 -24.98 -4.21
N GLN A 290 -54.26 -24.48 -5.42
CA GLN A 290 -54.20 -25.30 -6.64
C GLN A 290 -52.85 -26.00 -6.83
N ALA A 291 -51.80 -25.55 -6.12
CA ALA A 291 -50.45 -26.09 -6.24
C ALA A 291 -50.20 -27.20 -5.23
N GLU A 292 -49.33 -28.15 -5.57
CA GLU A 292 -48.89 -29.19 -4.64
C GLU A 292 -48.20 -28.57 -3.40
N GLY A 293 -48.66 -28.94 -2.21
CA GLY A 293 -48.23 -28.34 -0.93
C GLY A 293 -48.92 -27.02 -0.59
N ASN A 294 -49.92 -26.58 -1.36
CA ASN A 294 -50.67 -25.33 -1.16
C ASN A 294 -49.82 -24.05 -1.21
N ALA A 295 -48.62 -24.10 -1.80
CA ALA A 295 -47.72 -22.97 -1.94
C ALA A 295 -46.93 -23.04 -3.24
N ILE A 296 -46.63 -21.86 -3.80
CA ILE A 296 -45.70 -21.67 -4.91
C ILE A 296 -44.56 -20.76 -4.48
N TYR A 297 -43.38 -20.97 -5.07
CA TYR A 297 -42.16 -20.28 -4.73
C TYR A 297 -41.50 -19.67 -5.96
N ARG A 298 -40.95 -18.46 -5.78
CA ARG A 298 -40.22 -17.73 -6.81
C ARG A 298 -38.87 -17.28 -6.29
N LEU A 299 -37.83 -17.38 -7.10
CA LEU A 299 -36.55 -16.74 -6.80
C LEU A 299 -36.76 -15.21 -6.74
N THR A 300 -36.23 -14.59 -5.69
CA THR A 300 -36.20 -13.13 -5.57
C THR A 300 -35.10 -12.56 -6.47
N PRO A 301 -35.06 -11.24 -6.74
CA PRO A 301 -33.92 -10.64 -7.45
C PRO A 301 -32.56 -10.95 -6.80
N LEU A 302 -32.51 -11.08 -5.47
CA LEU A 302 -31.31 -11.52 -4.74
C LEU A 302 -30.97 -12.99 -5.04
N GLY A 303 -31.97 -13.88 -4.98
CA GLY A 303 -31.80 -15.29 -5.30
C GLY A 303 -31.34 -15.50 -6.75
N ILE A 304 -31.91 -14.75 -7.70
CA ILE A 304 -31.48 -14.76 -9.10
C ILE A 304 -30.05 -14.26 -9.22
N GLY A 305 -29.70 -13.10 -8.63
CA GLY A 305 -28.34 -12.56 -8.72
C GLY A 305 -27.26 -13.53 -8.20
N ILE A 306 -27.53 -14.21 -7.07
CA ILE A 306 -26.62 -15.22 -6.52
C ILE A 306 -26.51 -16.45 -7.43
N THR A 307 -27.63 -16.93 -7.97
CA THR A 307 -27.65 -18.17 -8.77
C THR A 307 -27.13 -17.96 -10.19
N ASP A 308 -27.46 -16.84 -10.83
CA ASP A 308 -26.93 -16.43 -12.14
C ASP A 308 -25.40 -16.32 -12.11
N TYR A 309 -24.81 -15.88 -10.98
CA TYR A 309 -23.36 -15.86 -10.83
C TYR A 309 -22.75 -17.25 -11.08
N TYR A 310 -23.33 -18.33 -10.58
CA TYR A 310 -22.76 -19.68 -10.67
C TYR A 310 -23.25 -20.50 -11.88
N ILE A 311 -24.52 -20.37 -12.27
CA ILE A 311 -25.15 -21.24 -13.28
C ILE A 311 -24.99 -20.66 -14.68
N ARG A 312 -25.10 -19.33 -14.82
CA ARG A 312 -25.19 -18.71 -16.14
C ARG A 312 -23.84 -18.81 -16.83
N GLN A 313 -23.85 -19.32 -18.07
CA GLN A 313 -22.65 -19.37 -18.89
C GLN A 313 -22.09 -17.95 -19.09
N ARG A 314 -20.88 -17.75 -18.59
CA ARG A 314 -20.16 -16.48 -18.64
C ARG A 314 -19.45 -16.37 -19.99
N GLU A 315 -20.23 -16.10 -21.03
CA GLU A 315 -19.66 -15.89 -22.37
C GLU A 315 -19.24 -14.44 -22.56
N PHE A 316 -17.94 -14.23 -22.73
CA PHE A 316 -17.39 -12.97 -23.17
C PHE A 316 -17.49 -12.85 -24.69
N SER A 317 -18.02 -11.73 -25.18
CA SER A 317 -18.12 -11.47 -26.61
C SER A 317 -17.98 -9.98 -26.90
N THR A 318 -16.95 -9.63 -27.66
CA THR A 318 -16.75 -8.27 -28.20
C THR A 318 -17.94 -7.84 -29.06
N LEU A 319 -18.56 -8.79 -29.78
CA LEU A 319 -19.79 -8.54 -30.54
C LEU A 319 -20.96 -8.15 -29.63
N ARG A 320 -21.12 -8.80 -28.47
CA ARG A 320 -22.16 -8.44 -27.48
C ARG A 320 -21.96 -7.01 -26.97
N LEU A 321 -20.73 -6.65 -26.59
CA LEU A 321 -20.41 -5.30 -26.15
C LEU A 321 -20.70 -4.26 -27.25
N SER A 322 -20.29 -4.54 -28.50
CA SER A 322 -20.55 -3.66 -29.65
C SER A 322 -22.05 -3.45 -29.89
N MET A 323 -22.86 -4.51 -29.80
CA MET A 323 -24.32 -4.41 -29.89
C MET A 323 -24.91 -3.57 -28.75
N GLN A 324 -24.45 -3.78 -27.51
CA GLN A 324 -24.90 -3.01 -26.34
C GLN A 324 -24.59 -1.51 -26.49
N LEU A 325 -23.36 -1.17 -26.88
CA LEU A 325 -22.97 0.22 -27.12
C LEU A 325 -23.74 0.85 -28.29
N SER A 326 -24.05 0.07 -29.34
CA SER A 326 -24.87 0.55 -30.45
C SER A 326 -26.31 0.87 -30.01
N ILE A 327 -26.92 0.04 -29.16
CA ILE A 327 -28.26 0.28 -28.61
C ILE A 327 -28.24 1.54 -27.74
N VAL A 328 -27.26 1.65 -26.84
CA VAL A 328 -27.11 2.82 -25.96
C VAL A 328 -26.92 4.09 -26.78
N ALA A 329 -26.07 4.07 -27.80
CA ALA A 329 -25.85 5.23 -28.66
C ALA A 329 -27.14 5.69 -29.35
N GLY A 330 -28.00 4.75 -29.77
CA GLY A 330 -29.31 5.05 -30.34
C GLY A 330 -30.29 5.66 -29.34
N GLU A 331 -30.42 5.07 -28.15
CA GLU A 331 -31.30 5.57 -27.08
C GLU A 331 -30.86 6.95 -26.58
N LEU A 332 -29.56 7.09 -26.34
CA LEU A 332 -28.98 8.31 -25.79
C LEU A 332 -29.05 9.46 -26.79
N LYS A 333 -28.85 9.19 -28.09
CA LYS A 333 -29.07 10.20 -29.14
C LYS A 333 -30.53 10.66 -29.16
N ARG A 334 -31.51 9.74 -29.12
CA ARG A 334 -32.92 10.10 -29.09
C ARG A 334 -33.29 10.92 -27.86
N ALA A 335 -32.74 10.56 -26.69
CA ALA A 335 -32.94 11.33 -25.46
C ALA A 335 -32.29 12.72 -25.54
N ALA A 336 -31.11 12.85 -26.14
CA ALA A 336 -30.45 14.15 -26.36
C ALA A 336 -31.23 15.04 -27.34
N ASP A 337 -31.66 14.49 -28.47
CA ASP A 337 -32.47 15.22 -29.45
C ASP A 337 -33.81 15.67 -28.81
N ALA A 338 -34.46 14.81 -28.02
CA ALA A 338 -35.69 15.15 -27.29
C ALA A 338 -35.47 16.19 -26.17
N ALA A 339 -34.32 16.18 -25.48
CA ALA A 339 -33.99 17.15 -24.45
C ALA A 339 -33.79 18.55 -25.04
N GLU A 340 -33.13 18.65 -26.20
CA GLU A 340 -32.92 19.92 -26.91
C GLU A 340 -34.22 20.49 -27.52
N GLU A 341 -35.15 19.64 -27.96
CA GLU A 341 -36.48 20.07 -28.43
C GLU A 341 -37.31 20.74 -27.32
N GLY A 342 -37.07 20.37 -26.06
CA GLY A 342 -37.88 20.78 -24.92
C GLY A 342 -39.30 20.20 -24.97
N GLY A 343 -40.11 20.46 -23.94
CA GLY A 343 -41.47 19.95 -23.86
C GLY A 343 -42.11 20.14 -22.49
N ASP A 344 -43.27 19.50 -22.31
CA ASP A 344 -43.94 19.44 -21.01
C ASP A 344 -43.30 18.39 -20.07
N GLU A 345 -43.78 18.32 -18.83
CA GLU A 345 -43.29 17.34 -17.83
C GLU A 345 -43.39 15.89 -18.34
N PHE A 346 -44.44 15.57 -19.10
CA PHE A 346 -44.63 14.24 -19.68
C PHE A 346 -43.56 13.94 -20.74
N HIS A 347 -43.21 14.90 -21.60
CA HIS A 347 -42.13 14.78 -22.57
C HIS A 347 -40.79 14.51 -21.89
N TRP A 348 -40.40 15.31 -20.89
CA TRP A 348 -39.16 15.11 -20.15
C TRP A 348 -39.11 13.76 -19.45
N HIS A 349 -40.21 13.36 -18.80
CA HIS A 349 -40.26 12.07 -18.12
C HIS A 349 -40.20 10.89 -19.10
N ARG A 350 -40.96 10.94 -20.20
CA ARG A 350 -41.12 9.82 -21.14
C ARG A 350 -39.98 9.68 -22.14
N ASN A 351 -39.46 10.80 -22.65
CA ASN A 351 -38.54 10.80 -23.79
C ASN A 351 -37.08 11.08 -23.38
N VAL A 352 -36.84 11.66 -22.20
CA VAL A 352 -35.48 11.94 -21.69
C VAL A 352 -35.17 11.06 -20.49
N TYR A 353 -35.91 11.19 -19.39
CA TYR A 353 -35.62 10.48 -18.15
C TYR A 353 -35.80 8.96 -18.28
N ALA A 354 -36.92 8.48 -18.81
CA ALA A 354 -37.20 7.05 -18.87
C ALA A 354 -36.20 6.25 -19.75
N PRO A 355 -35.80 6.71 -20.95
CA PRO A 355 -34.74 6.04 -21.73
C PRO A 355 -33.40 6.01 -21.00
N LEU A 356 -33.02 7.12 -20.35
CA LEU A 356 -31.79 7.16 -19.55
C LEU A 356 -31.84 6.18 -18.37
N LYS A 357 -32.95 6.16 -17.62
CA LYS A 357 -33.06 5.41 -16.37
C LYS A 357 -33.26 3.92 -16.55
N TYR A 358 -34.08 3.52 -17.52
CA TYR A 358 -34.52 2.13 -17.66
C TYR A 358 -33.89 1.39 -18.84
N SER A 359 -33.13 2.09 -19.70
CA SER A 359 -32.41 1.49 -20.82
C SER A 359 -30.91 1.76 -20.74
N VAL A 360 -30.49 3.04 -20.78
CA VAL A 360 -29.05 3.39 -20.77
C VAL A 360 -28.37 2.93 -19.47
N ALA A 361 -28.98 3.20 -18.31
CA ALA A 361 -28.44 2.76 -17.02
C ALA A 361 -28.32 1.24 -16.94
N GLU A 362 -29.37 0.49 -17.32
CA GLU A 362 -29.37 -0.98 -17.29
C GLU A 362 -28.30 -1.58 -18.22
N ILE A 363 -28.07 -0.98 -19.39
CA ILE A 363 -27.02 -1.45 -20.30
C ILE A 363 -25.64 -1.12 -19.74
N PHE A 364 -25.42 0.06 -19.15
CA PHE A 364 -24.16 0.37 -18.46
C PHE A 364 -23.90 -0.57 -17.29
N ASP A 365 -24.92 -0.94 -16.52
CA ASP A 365 -24.83 -1.94 -15.47
C ASP A 365 -24.45 -3.32 -16.05
N SER A 366 -25.00 -3.70 -17.20
CA SER A 366 -24.61 -4.94 -17.88
C SER A 366 -23.17 -4.90 -18.43
N ILE A 367 -22.67 -3.76 -18.88
CA ILE A 367 -21.29 -3.60 -19.35
C ILE A 367 -20.32 -3.69 -18.18
N ASP A 368 -20.61 -3.00 -17.07
CA ASP A 368 -19.84 -3.09 -15.81
C ASP A 368 -19.80 -4.54 -15.30
N LEU A 369 -20.94 -5.25 -15.31
CA LEU A 369 -20.97 -6.67 -14.95
C LEU A 369 -20.10 -7.54 -15.88
N THR A 370 -20.08 -7.25 -17.18
CA THR A 370 -19.24 -7.97 -18.15
C THR A 370 -17.75 -7.72 -17.91
N GLN A 371 -17.35 -6.50 -17.51
CA GLN A 371 -15.97 -6.21 -17.10
C GLN A 371 -15.58 -6.98 -15.83
N ARG A 372 -16.45 -7.04 -14.82
CA ARG A 372 -16.19 -7.82 -13.59
C ARG A 372 -16.00 -9.32 -13.88
N LEU A 373 -16.74 -9.86 -14.85
CA LEU A 373 -16.54 -11.24 -15.32
C LEU A 373 -15.19 -11.42 -16.01
N MET A 374 -14.72 -10.41 -16.76
CA MET A 374 -13.38 -10.42 -17.34
C MET A 374 -12.29 -10.40 -16.26
N ASP A 375 -12.48 -9.66 -15.16
CA ASP A 375 -11.55 -9.66 -14.03
C ASP A 375 -11.40 -11.06 -13.42
N GLU A 376 -12.50 -11.82 -13.30
CA GLU A 376 -12.47 -13.21 -12.82
C GLU A 376 -11.79 -14.15 -13.83
N GLN A 377 -12.03 -13.97 -15.13
CA GLN A 377 -11.32 -14.72 -16.16
C GLN A 377 -9.81 -14.45 -16.12
N GLN A 378 -9.40 -13.20 -15.93
CA GLN A 378 -7.99 -12.85 -15.75
C GLN A 378 -7.40 -13.61 -14.56
N GLN A 379 -8.08 -13.66 -13.41
CA GLN A 379 -7.61 -14.43 -12.24
C GLN A 379 -7.52 -15.93 -12.52
N GLN A 380 -8.53 -16.52 -13.17
CA GLN A 380 -8.49 -17.93 -13.57
C GLN A 380 -7.29 -18.23 -14.49
N VAL A 381 -6.99 -17.35 -15.46
CA VAL A 381 -5.84 -17.50 -16.34
C VAL A 381 -4.52 -17.43 -15.55
N LYS A 382 -4.43 -16.55 -14.54
CA LYS A 382 -3.24 -16.49 -13.66
C LYS A 382 -3.04 -17.82 -12.90
N ASP A 383 -4.11 -18.41 -12.38
CA ASP A 383 -4.07 -19.70 -11.69
C ASP A 383 -3.70 -20.84 -12.65
N ASP A 384 -4.26 -20.84 -13.86
CA ASP A 384 -3.94 -21.82 -14.90
C ASP A 384 -2.46 -21.76 -15.30
N ILE A 385 -1.91 -20.56 -15.49
CA ILE A 385 -0.47 -20.35 -15.75
C ILE A 385 0.39 -20.90 -14.61
N ALA A 386 0.03 -20.60 -13.36
CA ALA A 386 0.75 -21.10 -12.19
C ALA A 386 0.71 -22.64 -12.11
N GLN A 387 -0.46 -23.25 -12.35
CA GLN A 387 -0.62 -24.71 -12.34
C GLN A 387 0.12 -25.39 -13.50
N LEU A 388 0.07 -24.82 -14.72
CA LEU A 388 0.78 -25.32 -15.89
C LEU A 388 2.29 -25.33 -15.66
N LEU A 389 2.85 -24.23 -15.19
CA LEU A 389 4.27 -24.15 -14.84
C LEU A 389 4.64 -25.10 -13.70
N ASN A 390 3.75 -25.32 -12.74
CA ASN A 390 4.02 -26.27 -11.66
C ASN A 390 4.03 -27.74 -12.12
N LYS A 391 3.20 -28.11 -13.10
CA LYS A 391 3.14 -29.49 -13.62
C LYS A 391 4.22 -29.77 -14.67
N ASP A 392 4.32 -28.92 -15.68
CA ASP A 392 5.09 -29.19 -16.91
C ASP A 392 6.36 -28.32 -17.03
N TRP A 393 6.54 -27.35 -16.13
CA TRP A 393 7.72 -26.47 -16.05
C TRP A 393 8.08 -25.85 -17.41
N ARG A 394 9.21 -26.23 -18.00
CA ARG A 394 9.67 -25.72 -19.30
C ARG A 394 8.70 -26.05 -20.44
N ALA A 395 7.98 -27.17 -20.39
CA ALA A 395 7.06 -27.56 -21.45
C ALA A 395 5.77 -26.70 -21.46
N ALA A 396 5.44 -26.04 -20.35
CA ALA A 396 4.28 -25.16 -20.24
C ALA A 396 4.50 -23.76 -20.83
N ILE A 397 5.75 -23.33 -21.11
CA ILE A 397 6.07 -21.96 -21.55
C ILE A 397 5.19 -21.52 -22.74
N SER A 398 5.09 -22.34 -23.79
CA SER A 398 4.30 -22.00 -24.98
C SER A 398 2.80 -21.89 -24.69
N SER A 399 2.28 -22.70 -23.76
CA SER A 399 0.88 -22.62 -23.34
C SER A 399 0.62 -21.37 -22.50
N CYS A 400 1.55 -21.00 -21.62
CA CYS A 400 1.45 -19.77 -20.84
C CYS A 400 1.54 -18.52 -21.72
N GLU A 401 2.45 -18.47 -22.69
CA GLU A 401 2.56 -17.37 -23.65
C GLU A 401 1.28 -17.21 -24.49
N LEU A 402 0.64 -18.32 -24.88
CA LEU A 402 -0.64 -18.28 -25.59
C LEU A 402 -1.76 -17.69 -24.72
N LEU A 403 -1.90 -18.17 -23.47
CA LEU A 403 -2.90 -17.66 -22.52
C LEU A 403 -2.70 -16.17 -22.21
N LEU A 404 -1.44 -15.72 -22.05
CA LEU A 404 -1.10 -14.32 -21.84
C LEU A 404 -1.47 -13.46 -23.04
N SER A 405 -1.13 -13.90 -24.25
CA SER A 405 -1.40 -13.18 -25.49
C SER A 405 -2.90 -13.11 -25.81
N GLU A 406 -3.64 -14.19 -25.61
CA GLU A 406 -5.09 -14.25 -25.87
C GLU A 406 -5.88 -13.34 -24.93
N THR A 407 -5.54 -13.37 -23.63
CA THR A 407 -6.15 -12.48 -22.64
C THR A 407 -5.79 -11.02 -22.92
N SER A 408 -4.54 -10.72 -23.29
CA SER A 408 -4.13 -9.37 -23.67
C SER A 408 -4.89 -8.85 -24.89
N GLY A 409 -5.07 -9.70 -25.91
CA GLY A 409 -5.85 -9.36 -27.11
C GLY A 409 -7.31 -9.06 -26.76
N THR A 410 -7.92 -9.91 -25.92
CA THR A 410 -9.32 -9.75 -25.47
C THR A 410 -9.53 -8.43 -24.73
N LEU A 411 -8.64 -8.10 -23.77
CA LEU A 411 -8.70 -6.84 -23.03
C LEU A 411 -8.52 -5.62 -23.95
N ARG A 412 -7.63 -5.71 -24.94
CA ARG A 412 -7.40 -4.62 -25.89
C ARG A 412 -8.61 -4.40 -26.79
N GLU A 413 -9.19 -5.45 -27.37
CA GLU A 413 -10.40 -5.34 -28.21
C GLU A 413 -11.58 -4.76 -27.42
N LEU A 414 -11.73 -5.16 -26.15
CA LEU A 414 -12.70 -4.61 -25.21
C LEU A 414 -12.54 -3.11 -25.02
N GLN A 415 -11.33 -2.68 -24.68
CA GLN A 415 -11.02 -1.29 -24.40
C GLN A 415 -11.15 -0.42 -25.66
N ASP A 416 -10.67 -0.90 -26.81
CA ASP A 416 -10.80 -0.20 -28.08
C ASP A 416 -12.28 0.02 -28.44
N THR A 417 -13.14 -0.97 -28.16
CA THR A 417 -14.58 -0.89 -28.39
C THR A 417 -15.25 0.14 -27.45
N LEU A 418 -14.84 0.19 -26.17
CA LEU A 418 -15.32 1.16 -25.20
C LEU A 418 -14.87 2.58 -25.55
N GLU A 419 -13.59 2.79 -25.87
CA GLU A 419 -13.02 4.09 -26.25
C GLU A 419 -13.66 4.64 -27.53
N ALA A 420 -13.86 3.79 -28.54
CA ALA A 420 -14.47 4.20 -29.82
C ALA A 420 -15.91 4.71 -29.68
N ALA A 421 -16.64 4.26 -28.65
CA ALA A 421 -18.00 4.71 -28.34
C ALA A 421 -18.04 5.80 -27.25
N GLY A 422 -17.10 5.78 -26.31
CA GLY A 422 -17.07 6.58 -25.09
C GLY A 422 -17.31 8.07 -25.34
N ASP A 423 -16.50 8.69 -26.20
CA ASP A 423 -16.61 10.12 -26.51
C ASP A 423 -17.97 10.51 -27.09
N LYS A 424 -18.56 9.66 -27.93
CA LYS A 424 -19.87 9.92 -28.55
C LYS A 424 -21.00 9.79 -27.54
N LEU A 425 -20.89 8.84 -26.60
CA LEU A 425 -21.85 8.70 -25.51
C LEU A 425 -21.73 9.89 -24.56
N GLN A 426 -20.52 10.25 -24.17
CA GLN A 426 -20.25 11.40 -23.29
C GLN A 426 -20.76 12.71 -23.90
N ALA A 427 -20.57 12.91 -25.21
CA ALA A 427 -21.07 14.08 -25.91
C ALA A 427 -22.60 14.19 -25.87
N ASN A 428 -23.34 13.09 -26.02
CA ASN A 428 -24.80 13.12 -25.91
C ASN A 428 -25.28 13.31 -24.47
N LEU A 429 -24.58 12.75 -23.47
CA LEU A 429 -24.87 13.04 -22.06
C LEU A 429 -24.67 14.53 -21.76
N LEU A 430 -23.60 15.14 -22.28
CA LEU A 430 -23.33 16.57 -22.14
C LEU A 430 -24.42 17.43 -22.80
N ARG A 431 -24.90 17.06 -23.99
CA ARG A 431 -26.05 17.74 -24.64
C ARG A 431 -27.30 17.74 -23.76
N ILE A 432 -27.61 16.62 -23.11
CA ILE A 432 -28.75 16.53 -22.18
C ILE A 432 -28.50 17.41 -20.96
N GLN A 433 -27.28 17.39 -20.41
CA GLN A 433 -26.88 18.22 -19.28
C GLN A 433 -27.05 19.72 -19.58
N ASP A 434 -26.55 20.17 -20.73
CA ASP A 434 -26.69 21.55 -21.20
C ASP A 434 -28.17 21.95 -21.36
N ALA A 435 -29.00 21.05 -21.90
CA ALA A 435 -30.44 21.29 -22.03
C ALA A 435 -31.13 21.39 -20.65
N THR A 436 -30.69 20.62 -19.65
CA THR A 436 -31.23 20.73 -18.29
C THR A 436 -30.80 21.99 -17.55
N MET A 437 -29.63 22.58 -17.85
CA MET A 437 -29.19 23.84 -17.23
C MET A 437 -30.13 25.03 -17.53
N THR A 438 -30.94 24.94 -18.58
CA THR A 438 -31.92 25.98 -18.93
C THR A 438 -33.22 25.88 -18.12
N HIS A 439 -33.43 24.80 -17.37
CA HIS A 439 -34.66 24.52 -16.62
C HIS A 439 -34.33 24.13 -15.16
N ASP A 440 -34.62 25.02 -14.21
CA ASP A 440 -34.33 24.77 -12.78
C ASP A 440 -35.07 23.55 -12.21
N ASP A 441 -36.23 23.17 -12.75
CA ASP A 441 -37.08 22.10 -12.18
C ASP A 441 -36.63 20.66 -12.55
N LEU A 442 -35.57 20.49 -13.35
CA LEU A 442 -35.15 19.18 -13.92
C LEU A 442 -33.98 18.50 -13.17
N HIS A 443 -33.78 18.81 -11.89
CA HIS A 443 -32.69 18.25 -11.08
C HIS A 443 -32.59 16.71 -11.08
N PHE A 444 -33.71 16.00 -11.20
CA PHE A 444 -33.73 14.54 -11.23
C PHE A 444 -33.17 13.97 -12.55
N VAL A 445 -33.25 14.72 -13.65
CA VAL A 445 -32.62 14.37 -14.94
C VAL A 445 -31.13 14.68 -14.88
N ASP A 446 -30.77 15.87 -14.41
CA ASP A 446 -29.36 16.30 -14.28
C ASP A 446 -28.55 15.33 -13.40
N ARG A 447 -29.10 14.94 -12.24
CA ARG A 447 -28.47 13.94 -11.37
C ARG A 447 -28.30 12.58 -12.04
N LEU A 448 -29.29 12.13 -12.82
CA LEU A 448 -29.19 10.87 -13.56
C LEU A 448 -28.12 10.94 -14.65
N VAL A 449 -28.03 12.06 -15.36
CA VAL A 449 -26.98 12.29 -16.37
C VAL A 449 -25.60 12.27 -15.73
N PHE A 450 -25.43 12.96 -14.59
CA PHE A 450 -24.18 12.94 -13.82
C PHE A 450 -23.78 11.53 -13.37
N ASP A 451 -24.74 10.73 -12.87
CA ASP A 451 -24.51 9.35 -12.46
C ASP A 451 -24.08 8.46 -13.65
N LEU A 452 -24.67 8.67 -14.84
CA LEU A 452 -24.34 7.95 -16.06
C LEU A 452 -22.96 8.35 -16.62
N GLN A 453 -22.62 9.64 -16.62
CA GLN A 453 -21.28 10.13 -16.97
C GLN A 453 -20.23 9.51 -16.04
N SER A 454 -20.46 9.60 -14.73
CA SER A 454 -19.57 9.02 -13.71
C SER A 454 -19.43 7.50 -13.88
N LYS A 455 -20.49 6.80 -14.27
CA LYS A 455 -20.45 5.35 -14.51
C LYS A 455 -19.68 5.00 -15.79
N LEU A 456 -19.87 5.76 -16.87
CA LEU A 456 -19.12 5.58 -18.12
C LEU A 456 -17.62 5.81 -17.91
N ASP A 457 -17.26 6.89 -17.21
CA ASP A 457 -15.86 7.20 -16.89
C ASP A 457 -15.22 6.09 -16.04
N ARG A 458 -15.94 5.55 -15.05
CA ARG A 458 -15.48 4.39 -14.26
C ARG A 458 -15.24 3.14 -15.13
N ILE A 459 -16.15 2.84 -16.04
CA ILE A 459 -16.05 1.67 -16.96
C ILE A 459 -14.83 1.80 -17.86
N ILE A 460 -14.64 2.97 -18.51
CA ILE A 460 -13.51 3.20 -19.42
C ILE A 460 -12.18 3.23 -18.65
N SER A 461 -12.16 3.88 -17.48
CA SER A 461 -10.96 3.97 -16.65
C SER A 461 -10.54 2.60 -16.10
N TRP A 462 -11.48 1.78 -15.63
CA TRP A 462 -11.18 0.42 -15.16
C TRP A 462 -10.64 -0.46 -16.29
N GLY A 463 -11.22 -0.36 -17.49
CA GLY A 463 -10.75 -1.11 -18.65
C GLY A 463 -9.28 -0.82 -18.97
N GLN A 464 -8.85 0.44 -18.99
CA GLN A 464 -7.42 0.76 -19.20
C GLN A 464 -6.54 0.30 -18.02
N GLN A 465 -6.99 0.48 -16.78
CA GLN A 465 -6.26 0.01 -15.61
C GLN A 465 -6.07 -1.52 -15.60
N SER A 466 -7.06 -2.27 -16.06
CA SER A 466 -7.00 -3.74 -16.17
C SER A 466 -5.93 -4.21 -17.16
N ILE A 467 -5.74 -3.47 -18.27
CA ILE A 467 -4.67 -3.72 -19.25
C ILE A 467 -3.30 -3.47 -18.62
N ASP A 468 -3.13 -2.34 -17.91
CA ASP A 468 -1.85 -2.00 -17.29
C ASP A 468 -1.44 -3.01 -16.21
N LEU A 469 -2.41 -3.48 -15.41
CA LEU A 469 -2.22 -4.55 -14.44
C LEU A 469 -1.85 -5.87 -15.13
N TRP A 470 -2.51 -6.21 -16.25
CA TRP A 470 -2.20 -7.40 -17.02
C TRP A 470 -0.79 -7.36 -17.64
N ILE A 471 -0.35 -6.21 -18.17
CA ILE A 471 1.02 -6.00 -18.65
C ILE A 471 2.02 -6.16 -17.49
N GLY A 472 1.66 -5.71 -16.29
CA GLY A 472 2.45 -5.94 -15.08
C GLY A 472 2.63 -7.43 -14.77
N TYR A 473 1.54 -8.20 -14.85
CA TYR A 473 1.56 -9.65 -14.65
C TYR A 473 2.35 -10.37 -15.75
N ASP A 474 2.13 -10.05 -17.02
CA ASP A 474 2.86 -10.58 -18.17
C ASP A 474 4.38 -10.41 -18.01
N ARG A 475 4.82 -9.19 -17.67
CA ARG A 475 6.25 -8.91 -17.41
C ARG A 475 6.79 -9.75 -16.26
N HIS A 476 5.97 -9.99 -15.23
CA HIS A 476 6.36 -10.81 -14.09
C HIS A 476 6.48 -12.30 -14.45
N VAL A 477 5.58 -12.85 -15.27
CA VAL A 477 5.69 -14.21 -15.81
C VAL A 477 6.95 -14.36 -16.66
N HIS A 478 7.23 -13.42 -17.56
CA HIS A 478 8.48 -13.42 -18.35
C HIS A 478 9.73 -13.27 -17.47
N LYS A 479 9.68 -12.49 -16.37
CA LYS A 479 10.76 -12.44 -15.37
C LYS A 479 10.93 -13.80 -14.68
N PHE A 480 9.84 -14.49 -14.32
CA PHE A 480 9.89 -15.83 -13.73
C PHE A 480 10.47 -16.89 -14.67
N ILE A 481 10.06 -16.91 -15.94
CA ILE A 481 10.62 -17.81 -16.94
C ILE A 481 12.14 -17.60 -17.03
N ARG A 482 12.60 -16.35 -17.12
CA ARG A 482 14.04 -16.03 -17.20
C ARG A 482 14.82 -16.32 -15.92
N THR A 483 14.24 -16.09 -14.73
CA THR A 483 15.00 -16.18 -13.46
C THR A 483 14.85 -17.53 -12.75
N ALA A 484 13.75 -18.24 -12.92
CA ALA A 484 13.52 -19.54 -12.29
C ALA A 484 13.68 -20.70 -13.29
N ILE A 485 13.02 -20.63 -14.44
CA ILE A 485 12.98 -21.76 -15.39
C ILE A 485 14.26 -21.84 -16.23
N ASP A 486 14.73 -20.74 -16.79
CA ASP A 486 15.94 -20.74 -17.63
C ASP A 486 17.20 -21.08 -16.82
N MET A 487 17.23 -20.67 -15.55
CA MET A 487 18.30 -21.01 -14.60
C MET A 487 18.22 -22.46 -14.11
N ASP A 488 17.02 -23.03 -14.01
CA ASP A 488 16.78 -24.41 -13.59
C ASP A 488 15.92 -25.18 -14.60
N LYS A 489 16.45 -25.40 -15.80
CA LYS A 489 15.69 -25.93 -16.96
C LYS A 489 14.96 -27.24 -16.70
N ASN A 490 15.50 -28.07 -15.81
CA ASN A 490 14.98 -29.40 -15.47
C ASN A 490 14.37 -29.44 -14.05
N ARG A 491 14.21 -28.29 -13.39
CA ARG A 491 13.72 -28.14 -12.01
C ARG A 491 14.55 -28.92 -10.97
N VAL A 492 15.82 -29.17 -11.27
CA VAL A 492 16.71 -29.98 -10.45
C VAL A 492 17.26 -29.17 -9.28
N PHE A 493 17.60 -27.89 -9.50
CA PHE A 493 18.06 -27.00 -8.44
C PHE A 493 16.99 -26.80 -7.36
N ALA A 494 15.74 -26.50 -7.75
CA ALA A 494 14.62 -26.34 -6.83
C ALA A 494 14.33 -27.63 -6.02
N GLN A 495 14.39 -28.80 -6.67
CA GLN A 495 14.22 -30.10 -6.00
C GLN A 495 15.34 -30.37 -4.98
N ARG A 496 16.59 -30.15 -5.35
CA ARG A 496 17.72 -30.31 -4.43
C ARG A 496 17.71 -29.29 -3.31
N LEU A 497 17.25 -28.06 -3.57
CA LEU A 497 17.08 -27.04 -2.54
C LEU A 497 16.06 -27.49 -1.49
N ARG A 498 14.92 -28.03 -1.93
CA ARG A 498 13.92 -28.63 -1.02
C ARG A 498 14.52 -29.76 -0.18
N GLN A 499 15.30 -30.65 -0.79
CA GLN A 499 15.99 -31.72 -0.06
C GLN A 499 17.04 -31.16 0.92
N SER A 500 17.80 -30.13 0.51
CA SER A 500 18.81 -29.46 1.34
C SER A 500 18.20 -28.80 2.58
N VAL A 501 16.97 -28.27 2.49
CA VAL A 501 16.23 -27.78 3.66
C VAL A 501 15.92 -28.92 4.65
N GLN A 502 15.50 -30.08 4.17
CA GLN A 502 15.17 -31.23 5.02
C GLN A 502 16.40 -31.83 5.71
N THR A 503 17.52 -31.91 4.99
CA THR A 503 18.78 -32.49 5.49
C THR A 503 19.73 -31.46 6.10
N TYR A 504 19.34 -30.19 6.19
CA TYR A 504 20.22 -29.11 6.65
C TYR A 504 20.82 -29.39 8.03
N PHE A 505 20.01 -29.93 8.95
CA PHE A 505 20.40 -30.21 10.32
C PHE A 505 21.36 -31.40 10.48
N ASP A 506 21.67 -32.14 9.42
CA ASP A 506 22.57 -33.29 9.50
C ASP A 506 24.05 -32.85 9.45
N GLU A 507 24.35 -31.79 8.71
CA GLU A 507 25.66 -31.13 8.64
C GLU A 507 25.48 -29.62 8.40
N PRO A 508 25.16 -28.83 9.46
CA PRO A 508 24.82 -27.43 9.32
C PRO A 508 26.02 -26.57 8.89
N TRP A 509 25.76 -25.61 8.03
CA TRP A 509 26.73 -24.65 7.52
C TRP A 509 26.07 -23.27 7.38
N ALA A 510 26.81 -22.20 7.63
CA ALA A 510 26.30 -20.84 7.51
C ALA A 510 27.13 -19.98 6.57
N LEU A 511 26.44 -19.12 5.81
CA LEU A 511 27.08 -18.09 5.01
C LEU A 511 27.73 -17.03 5.89
N THR A 512 28.89 -16.55 5.45
CA THR A 512 29.56 -15.38 6.00
C THR A 512 29.12 -14.12 5.24
N TYR A 513 29.21 -12.95 5.88
CA TYR A 513 28.94 -11.66 5.22
C TYR A 513 29.81 -10.56 5.82
N ALA A 514 30.12 -9.54 5.03
CA ALA A 514 30.77 -8.32 5.52
C ALA A 514 29.84 -7.60 6.49
N ASN A 515 30.33 -7.15 7.65
CA ASN A 515 29.51 -6.52 8.68
C ASN A 515 30.30 -5.38 9.34
N ALA A 516 30.71 -4.40 8.54
CA ALA A 516 31.24 -3.16 9.09
C ALA A 516 30.19 -2.48 9.97
N ASP A 517 30.63 -1.94 11.10
CA ASP A 517 29.80 -1.05 11.90
C ASP A 517 29.33 0.10 11.03
N ARG A 518 28.03 0.37 11.09
CA ARG A 518 27.46 1.50 10.38
C ARG A 518 28.02 2.77 11.00
N LEU A 519 28.31 3.77 10.16
CA LEU A 519 28.60 5.10 10.63
C LEU A 519 27.39 5.57 11.46
N LEU A 520 27.60 5.74 12.76
CA LEU A 520 26.60 6.29 13.65
C LEU A 520 26.43 7.75 13.28
N ASP A 521 25.31 8.05 12.64
CA ASP A 521 24.94 9.42 12.35
C ASP A 521 24.21 9.98 13.57
N MET A 522 24.52 11.23 13.91
CA MET A 522 23.68 11.96 14.86
C MET A 522 22.33 12.15 14.17
N ARG A 523 21.21 12.02 14.89
CA ARG A 523 19.92 12.38 14.31
C ARG A 523 20.03 13.83 13.85
N ASP A 524 19.52 14.16 12.65
CA ASP A 524 19.33 15.54 12.25
C ASP A 524 18.51 16.26 13.34
N GLU A 525 19.20 17.03 14.19
CA GLU A 525 18.62 18.14 14.95
C GLU A 525 18.39 19.37 14.05
N GLU A 526 18.57 19.22 12.72
CA GLU A 526 18.29 20.23 11.71
C GLU A 526 16.78 20.41 11.46
N MET A 527 16.11 20.99 12.45
CA MET A 527 15.00 21.92 12.20
C MET A 527 14.89 23.04 13.24
N ALA A 528 15.84 23.20 14.17
CA ALA A 528 15.68 24.15 15.29
C ALA A 528 16.84 25.11 15.61
N LEU A 529 18.05 24.99 15.06
CA LEU A 529 19.16 25.89 15.44
C LEU A 529 19.93 26.39 14.22
N ARG A 530 19.45 27.50 13.65
CA ARG A 530 20.29 28.41 12.87
C ARG A 530 20.91 29.43 13.82
N ASP A 531 22.20 29.69 13.60
CA ASP A 531 22.98 30.81 14.11
C ASP A 531 23.38 30.75 15.59
N GLU A 532 24.42 29.97 15.93
CA GLU A 532 25.39 30.38 16.96
C GLU A 532 26.73 29.63 16.77
N GLU A 533 27.79 30.39 16.57
CA GLU A 533 29.18 29.95 16.39
C GLU A 533 29.66 29.22 17.66
N VAL A 534 29.89 27.90 17.57
CA VAL A 534 30.59 27.16 18.64
C VAL A 534 32.01 26.86 18.17
N THR A 535 32.93 27.79 18.49
CA THR A 535 34.37 27.58 18.42
C THR A 535 34.83 26.81 19.67
N GLY A 536 35.08 25.51 19.55
CA GLY A 536 35.82 24.75 20.56
C GLY A 536 37.32 24.95 20.41
N GLU A 537 38.02 25.24 21.51
CA GLU A 537 39.48 25.39 21.54
C GLU A 537 40.18 24.08 21.14
N LEU A 538 41.09 24.17 20.17
CA LEU A 538 41.92 23.06 19.69
C LEU A 538 43.05 22.81 20.72
N PRO A 539 43.41 21.55 21.04
CA PRO A 539 44.57 21.24 21.88
C PRO A 539 45.86 21.88 21.34
N GLU A 540 46.71 22.44 22.22
CA GLU A 540 47.98 23.10 21.86
C GLU A 540 48.90 22.19 21.00
N ASP A 541 48.75 20.87 21.12
CA ASP A 541 49.49 19.85 20.36
C ASP A 541 49.15 19.82 18.86
N LEU A 542 48.03 20.44 18.46
CA LEU A 542 47.50 20.54 17.10
C LEU A 542 47.68 21.95 16.49
N GLU A 543 48.42 22.85 17.15
CA GLU A 543 48.75 24.16 16.61
C GLU A 543 49.51 24.03 15.29
N TYR A 544 48.87 24.52 14.22
CA TYR A 544 49.36 24.54 12.85
C TYR A 544 50.73 25.26 12.79
N GLU A 545 51.81 24.54 12.45
CA GLU A 545 52.95 25.17 11.76
C GLU A 545 52.38 25.96 10.58
N GLU A 546 52.68 27.26 10.48
CA GLU A 546 51.99 28.18 9.56
C GLU A 546 51.95 27.63 8.13
N PHE A 547 50.80 27.08 7.72
CA PHE A 547 50.54 26.57 6.37
C PHE A 547 50.81 27.61 5.27
N ASN A 548 50.98 28.89 5.63
CA ASN A 548 51.37 29.95 4.72
C ASN A 548 52.79 29.75 4.16
N GLU A 549 53.78 29.35 4.96
CA GLU A 549 55.15 29.13 4.47
C GLU A 549 55.21 27.98 3.45
N ILE A 550 54.48 26.89 3.73
CA ILE A 550 54.38 25.73 2.83
C ILE A 550 53.69 26.11 1.51
N ARG A 551 52.64 26.95 1.57
CA ARG A 551 51.93 27.43 0.37
C ARG A 551 52.83 28.32 -0.50
N GLU A 552 53.59 29.24 0.09
CA GLU A 552 54.49 30.13 -0.65
C GLU A 552 55.64 29.37 -1.33
N GLN A 553 56.25 28.40 -0.63
CA GLN A 553 57.29 27.54 -1.21
C GLN A 553 56.77 26.71 -2.38
N LEU A 554 55.61 26.06 -2.21
CA LEU A 554 54.97 25.29 -3.28
C LEU A 554 54.57 26.16 -4.46
N ALA A 555 54.11 27.40 -4.21
CA ALA A 555 53.77 28.33 -5.26
C ALA A 555 55.01 28.69 -6.11
N ALA A 556 56.15 28.98 -5.48
CA ALA A 556 57.41 29.27 -6.17
C ALA A 556 57.89 28.10 -7.07
N ILE A 557 57.81 26.86 -6.57
CA ILE A 557 58.20 25.66 -7.33
C ILE A 557 57.28 25.47 -8.55
N ILE A 558 55.97 25.63 -8.36
CA ILE A 558 54.99 25.47 -9.44
C ILE A 558 55.15 26.61 -10.48
N GLU A 559 55.45 27.84 -10.05
CA GLU A 559 55.75 28.97 -10.95
C GLU A 559 57.03 28.73 -11.80
N GLU A 560 58.07 28.13 -11.22
CA GLU A 560 59.29 27.76 -11.95
C GLU A 560 58.98 26.72 -13.05
N GLN A 561 58.18 25.70 -12.73
CA GLN A 561 57.73 24.70 -13.71
C GLN A 561 56.79 25.29 -14.78
N LEU A 562 55.92 26.24 -14.40
CA LEU A 562 55.07 26.98 -15.34
C LEU A 562 55.90 27.83 -16.31
N ALA A 563 57.03 28.40 -15.88
CA ALA A 563 57.94 29.13 -16.77
C ALA A 563 58.58 28.23 -17.84
N VAL A 564 58.89 26.97 -17.48
CA VAL A 564 59.36 25.94 -18.43
C VAL A 564 58.25 25.57 -19.42
N TYR A 565 57.00 25.40 -18.98
CA TYR A 565 55.85 25.18 -19.86
C TYR A 565 55.65 26.33 -20.86
N LYS A 566 55.74 27.60 -20.39
CA LYS A 566 55.60 28.78 -21.24
C LYS A 566 56.68 28.87 -22.34
N THR A 567 57.90 28.45 -22.05
CA THR A 567 59.03 28.57 -22.98
C THR A 567 59.20 27.36 -23.89
N ARG A 568 58.87 26.15 -23.42
CA ARG A 568 59.16 24.88 -24.11
C ARG A 568 57.93 24.04 -24.48
N GLN A 569 56.73 24.43 -24.04
CA GLN A 569 55.48 23.65 -24.18
C GLN A 569 55.57 22.19 -23.68
N VAL A 570 56.45 21.93 -22.71
CA VAL A 570 56.56 20.61 -22.06
C VAL A 570 55.50 20.53 -20.96
N PRO A 571 54.59 19.54 -20.98
CA PRO A 571 53.57 19.37 -19.94
C PRO A 571 54.17 19.36 -18.53
N LEU A 572 53.47 19.95 -17.55
CA LEU A 572 53.94 19.95 -16.17
C LEU A 572 53.87 18.54 -15.57
N ASP A 573 55.00 18.04 -15.07
CA ASP A 573 55.10 16.79 -14.31
C ASP A 573 54.90 17.07 -12.80
N LEU A 574 53.63 17.17 -12.39
CA LEU A 574 53.26 17.28 -10.98
C LEU A 574 53.69 16.05 -10.18
N GLY A 575 53.84 14.89 -10.82
CA GLY A 575 54.32 13.68 -10.15
C GLY A 575 55.71 13.86 -9.58
N LEU A 576 56.58 14.58 -10.28
CA LEU A 576 57.93 14.92 -9.82
C LEU A 576 57.88 15.87 -8.61
N VAL A 577 57.08 16.94 -8.70
CA VAL A 577 56.92 17.95 -7.64
C VAL A 577 56.37 17.32 -6.36
N VAL A 578 55.30 16.51 -6.48
CA VAL A 578 54.70 15.79 -5.35
C VAL A 578 55.71 14.82 -4.75
N ARG A 579 56.45 14.05 -5.56
CA ARG A 579 57.41 13.06 -5.04
C ARG A 579 58.57 13.70 -4.29
N GLU A 580 59.11 14.79 -4.82
CA GLU A 580 60.22 15.53 -4.22
C GLU A 580 59.79 16.20 -2.91
N TYR A 581 58.58 16.78 -2.88
CA TYR A 581 58.07 17.46 -1.70
C TYR A 581 57.59 16.48 -0.61
N LEU A 582 56.91 15.39 -0.98
CA LEU A 582 56.55 14.31 -0.04
C LEU A 582 57.76 13.65 0.61
N SER A 583 58.94 13.65 -0.04
CA SER A 583 60.17 13.09 0.53
C SER A 583 60.70 13.87 1.74
N GLN A 584 60.25 15.11 1.92
CA GLN A 584 60.68 16.01 3.01
C GLN A 584 59.78 15.91 4.26
N TYR A 585 58.64 15.18 4.18
CA TYR A 585 57.68 15.06 5.27
C TYR A 585 57.48 13.60 5.73
N PRO A 586 57.19 13.37 7.02
CA PRO A 586 56.79 12.05 7.51
C PRO A 586 55.57 11.51 6.75
N ARG A 587 55.49 10.18 6.59
CA ARG A 587 54.40 9.50 5.86
C ARG A 587 52.99 9.89 6.36
N ALA A 588 52.87 10.21 7.65
CA ALA A 588 51.62 10.67 8.26
C ALA A 588 51.10 12.00 7.68
N ARG A 589 51.99 12.88 7.20
CA ARG A 589 51.66 14.20 6.61
C ARG A 589 51.53 14.17 5.09
N HIS A 590 51.72 13.00 4.45
CA HIS A 590 51.71 12.92 2.98
C HIS A 590 50.38 13.35 2.37
N PHE A 591 49.27 13.09 3.07
CA PHE A 591 47.95 13.46 2.59
C PHE A 591 47.75 14.99 2.57
N ASP A 592 48.10 15.68 3.67
CA ASP A 592 47.97 17.13 3.78
C ASP A 592 48.86 17.86 2.79
N VAL A 593 50.11 17.41 2.66
CA VAL A 593 51.09 17.97 1.74
C VAL A 593 50.63 17.78 0.29
N ALA A 594 50.19 16.57 -0.09
CA ALA A 594 49.66 16.31 -1.43
C ALA A 594 48.44 17.19 -1.75
N ARG A 595 47.55 17.41 -0.77
CA ARG A 595 46.40 18.33 -0.90
C ARG A 595 46.85 19.75 -1.20
N ILE A 596 47.85 20.28 -0.50
CA ILE A 596 48.36 21.64 -0.72
C ILE A 596 49.02 21.76 -2.11
N VAL A 597 49.76 20.75 -2.56
CA VAL A 597 50.37 20.76 -3.91
C VAL A 597 49.28 20.86 -4.99
N ILE A 598 48.21 20.08 -4.87
CA ILE A 598 47.10 20.08 -5.82
C ILE A 598 46.37 21.44 -5.80
N ASP A 599 46.10 21.98 -4.61
CA ASP A 599 45.43 23.28 -4.44
C ASP A 599 46.23 24.42 -5.09
N GLN A 600 47.55 24.47 -4.86
CA GLN A 600 48.43 25.46 -5.49
C GLN A 600 48.56 25.26 -7.01
N ALA A 601 48.61 24.01 -7.48
CA ALA A 601 48.68 23.69 -8.91
C ALA A 601 47.43 24.15 -9.66
N VAL A 602 46.24 23.95 -9.08
CA VAL A 602 44.96 24.43 -9.63
C VAL A 602 44.93 25.96 -9.60
N ARG A 603 45.28 26.57 -8.46
CA ARG A 603 45.26 28.03 -8.30
C ARG A 603 46.17 28.73 -9.29
N LEU A 604 47.43 28.31 -9.43
CA LEU A 604 48.41 28.92 -10.35
C LEU A 604 48.16 28.58 -11.81
N GLY A 605 47.66 27.37 -12.10
CA GLY A 605 47.28 26.95 -13.45
C GLY A 605 46.07 27.71 -14.01
N VAL A 606 45.20 28.22 -13.13
CA VAL A 606 44.01 29.02 -13.49
C VAL A 606 44.30 30.52 -13.43
N ALA A 607 45.08 31.01 -12.46
CA ALA A 607 45.24 32.43 -12.17
C ALA A 607 46.16 33.24 -13.11
N GLN A 608 46.90 32.62 -14.03
CA GLN A 608 47.77 33.34 -14.99
C GLN A 608 47.28 33.34 -16.44
N ALA A 609 46.06 32.87 -16.72
CA ALA A 609 45.52 32.70 -18.08
C ALA A 609 44.34 33.62 -18.44
N ASP A 610 44.21 34.78 -17.78
CA ASP A 610 43.10 35.74 -17.90
C ASP A 610 42.86 36.39 -19.29
N PHE A 611 43.52 35.94 -20.37
CA PHE A 611 43.19 36.43 -21.73
C PHE A 611 43.21 35.38 -22.87
N THR A 612 43.45 34.08 -22.60
CA THR A 612 43.49 33.06 -23.69
C THR A 612 42.83 31.71 -23.39
N GLY A 613 42.30 31.48 -22.18
CA GLY A 613 41.35 30.37 -21.90
C GLY A 613 41.88 28.93 -22.08
N LEU A 614 43.20 28.72 -22.23
CA LEU A 614 43.78 27.39 -22.35
C LEU A 614 44.56 27.03 -21.08
N PRO A 615 44.11 26.04 -20.29
CA PRO A 615 44.84 25.59 -19.10
C PRO A 615 46.19 24.97 -19.48
N ALA A 616 47.17 25.03 -18.57
CA ALA A 616 48.43 24.33 -18.75
C ALA A 616 48.19 22.81 -18.88
N LYS A 617 48.84 22.16 -19.85
CA LYS A 617 48.69 20.71 -20.05
C LYS A 617 49.49 19.96 -18.99
N TRP A 618 48.82 19.12 -18.19
CA TRP A 618 49.44 18.27 -17.17
C TRP A 618 49.88 16.93 -17.77
N GLN A 619 50.97 16.36 -17.26
CA GLN A 619 51.28 14.96 -17.52
C GLN A 619 50.39 14.07 -16.62
N PRO A 620 49.58 13.15 -17.17
CA PRO A 620 48.81 12.22 -16.35
C PRO A 620 49.74 11.34 -15.52
N ILE A 621 49.48 11.24 -14.21
CA ILE A 621 50.26 10.41 -13.28
C ILE A 621 50.13 8.92 -13.66
N ASN A 622 48.98 8.51 -14.21
CA ASN A 622 48.72 7.26 -14.94
C ASN A 622 47.32 7.28 -15.60
N ASP A 623 47.07 6.42 -16.59
CA ASP A 623 45.73 6.25 -17.20
C ASP A 623 44.72 5.53 -16.27
N TYR A 624 45.24 4.82 -15.26
CA TYR A 624 44.49 3.91 -14.40
C TYR A 624 43.68 4.63 -13.31
N GLY A 625 44.18 5.75 -12.76
CA GLY A 625 43.55 6.45 -11.64
C GLY A 625 42.29 7.25 -11.99
N ALA A 626 42.10 7.64 -13.26
CA ALA A 626 41.04 8.56 -13.67
C ALA A 626 39.63 7.96 -13.51
N LYS A 627 39.43 6.70 -13.93
CA LYS A 627 38.11 6.05 -13.83
C LYS A 627 37.75 5.66 -12.40
N LEU A 628 38.72 5.19 -11.61
CA LEU A 628 38.49 4.95 -10.18
C LEU A 628 38.15 6.26 -9.46
N ALA A 629 38.87 7.36 -9.73
CA ALA A 629 38.54 8.66 -9.17
C ALA A 629 37.14 9.13 -9.57
N GLN A 630 36.74 8.89 -10.83
CA GLN A 630 35.37 9.17 -11.29
C GLN A 630 34.32 8.33 -10.53
N ALA A 631 34.58 7.05 -10.29
CA ALA A 631 33.71 6.18 -9.50
C ALA A 631 33.59 6.67 -8.05
N LEU A 632 34.71 6.99 -7.41
CA LEU A 632 34.77 7.48 -6.03
C LEU A 632 34.14 8.87 -5.86
N ALA A 633 34.17 9.70 -6.91
CA ALA A 633 33.53 11.01 -6.95
C ALA A 633 32.04 10.95 -7.33
N ASN A 634 31.50 9.77 -7.68
CA ASN A 634 30.09 9.61 -7.98
C ASN A 634 29.24 9.79 -6.70
N PRO A 635 28.17 10.60 -6.72
CA PRO A 635 27.30 10.80 -5.55
C PRO A 635 26.72 9.51 -4.94
N LEU A 636 26.56 8.45 -5.72
CA LEU A 636 26.05 7.16 -5.24
C LEU A 636 27.07 6.38 -4.40
N PHE A 637 28.37 6.59 -4.65
CA PHE A 637 29.42 5.74 -4.10
C PHE A 637 29.47 5.69 -2.56
N PRO A 638 29.37 6.80 -1.81
CA PRO A 638 29.48 6.75 -0.34
C PRO A 638 28.39 5.91 0.32
N ALA A 639 27.14 6.09 -0.12
CA ALA A 639 26.00 5.34 0.41
C ALA A 639 26.06 3.86 0.02
N LEU A 640 26.44 3.58 -1.23
CA LEU A 640 26.63 2.23 -1.73
C LEU A 640 27.79 1.50 -1.04
N ASP A 641 28.92 2.17 -0.80
CA ASP A 641 30.07 1.61 -0.11
C ASP A 641 29.69 1.21 1.33
N SER A 642 29.01 2.10 2.06
CA SER A 642 28.50 1.81 3.39
C SER A 642 27.55 0.60 3.38
N ALA A 643 26.64 0.52 2.41
CA ALA A 643 25.73 -0.60 2.25
C ALA A 643 26.48 -1.92 1.99
N LEU A 644 27.41 -1.95 1.04
CA LEU A 644 28.23 -3.10 0.69
C LEU A 644 29.08 -3.59 1.87
N ARG A 645 29.74 -2.67 2.59
CA ARG A 645 30.54 -3.00 3.77
C ARG A 645 29.69 -3.53 4.93
N SER A 646 28.43 -3.14 5.03
CA SER A 646 27.45 -3.71 5.97
C SER A 646 26.83 -5.05 5.52
N GLY A 647 27.30 -5.60 4.40
CA GLY A 647 26.90 -6.92 3.90
C GLY A 647 25.65 -6.92 3.02
N ARG A 648 25.19 -5.74 2.57
CA ARG A 648 24.06 -5.65 1.66
C ARG A 648 24.44 -6.24 0.29
N HIS A 649 23.60 -7.15 -0.18
CA HIS A 649 23.67 -7.69 -1.54
C HIS A 649 22.84 -6.79 -2.45
N ILE A 650 23.44 -6.32 -3.54
CA ILE A 650 22.85 -5.34 -4.46
C ILE A 650 22.34 -6.07 -5.69
N GLY A 651 21.02 -6.23 -5.76
CA GLY A 651 20.32 -6.82 -6.90
C GLY A 651 19.89 -5.81 -7.96
N LEU A 652 19.27 -6.31 -9.03
CA LEU A 652 18.66 -5.58 -10.14
C LEU A 652 17.50 -4.69 -9.71
N ASP A 653 16.91 -4.94 -8.54
CA ASP A 653 15.84 -4.10 -7.99
C ASP A 653 16.36 -2.71 -7.56
N GLU A 654 17.67 -2.54 -7.33
CA GLU A 654 18.33 -1.25 -7.06
C GLU A 654 19.01 -0.72 -8.32
N LEU A 655 18.21 -0.31 -9.32
CA LEU A 655 18.65 0.06 -10.67
C LEU A 655 19.89 0.96 -10.70
N ASP A 656 19.89 2.08 -9.97
CA ASP A 656 20.99 3.06 -9.97
C ASP A 656 22.29 2.48 -9.38
N ASN A 657 22.18 1.76 -8.25
CA ASN A 657 23.32 1.12 -7.60
C ASN A 657 23.87 -0.02 -8.45
N HIS A 658 23.00 -0.83 -9.05
CA HIS A 658 23.39 -1.96 -9.90
C HIS A 658 24.08 -1.47 -11.18
N ALA A 659 23.51 -0.46 -11.85
CA ALA A 659 24.11 0.15 -13.03
C ALA A 659 25.48 0.77 -12.71
N PHE A 660 25.59 1.49 -11.59
CA PHE A 660 26.87 2.05 -11.14
C PHE A 660 27.93 0.95 -10.90
N LEU A 661 27.57 -0.14 -10.22
CA LEU A 661 28.49 -1.27 -10.00
C LEU A 661 28.89 -1.93 -11.31
N MET A 662 27.99 -2.05 -12.28
CA MET A 662 28.29 -2.59 -13.60
C MET A 662 29.28 -1.70 -14.37
N ASP A 663 29.09 -0.38 -14.34
CA ASP A 663 29.92 0.59 -15.08
C ASP A 663 31.35 0.67 -14.53
N PHE A 664 31.51 0.50 -13.21
CA PHE A 664 32.80 0.63 -12.52
C PHE A 664 33.35 -0.68 -11.91
N GLN A 665 32.78 -1.84 -12.27
CA GLN A 665 33.10 -3.14 -11.65
C GLN A 665 34.60 -3.40 -11.53
N GLU A 666 35.33 -3.31 -12.65
CA GLU A 666 36.78 -3.61 -12.73
C GLU A 666 37.60 -2.76 -11.75
N TYR A 667 37.24 -1.48 -11.59
CA TYR A 667 37.95 -0.53 -10.72
C TYR A 667 37.56 -0.71 -9.26
N LEU A 668 36.29 -1.02 -9.00
CA LEU A 668 35.80 -1.24 -7.64
C LEU A 668 36.28 -2.58 -7.07
N GLU A 669 36.45 -3.62 -7.90
CA GLU A 669 37.11 -4.88 -7.50
C GLU A 669 38.50 -4.62 -6.92
N GLU A 670 39.32 -3.79 -7.60
CA GLU A 670 40.64 -3.40 -7.09
C GLU A 670 40.57 -2.48 -5.87
N PHE A 671 39.60 -1.58 -5.81
CA PHE A 671 39.37 -0.74 -4.63
C PHE A 671 39.10 -1.59 -3.38
N TYR A 672 38.16 -2.54 -3.45
CA TYR A 672 37.82 -3.41 -2.33
C TYR A 672 38.93 -4.42 -2.01
N ALA A 673 39.70 -4.86 -3.02
CA ALA A 673 40.86 -5.73 -2.80
C ALA A 673 41.89 -5.12 -1.84
N ARG A 674 42.01 -3.79 -1.79
CA ARG A 674 42.88 -3.07 -0.83
C ARG A 674 42.49 -3.31 0.63
N TYR A 675 41.24 -3.69 0.88
CA TYR A 675 40.71 -4.02 2.21
C TYR A 675 40.70 -5.55 2.46
N ASN A 676 41.38 -6.34 1.62
CA ASN A 676 41.35 -7.80 1.65
C ASN A 676 39.91 -8.35 1.57
N VAL A 677 39.09 -7.74 0.72
CA VAL A 677 37.72 -8.13 0.41
C VAL A 677 37.56 -8.20 -1.10
N GLU A 678 36.74 -9.14 -1.57
CA GLU A 678 36.44 -9.26 -3.00
C GLU A 678 35.05 -8.72 -3.28
N LEU A 679 34.92 -7.86 -4.28
CA LEU A 679 33.62 -7.53 -4.85
C LEU A 679 33.23 -8.66 -5.81
N ILE A 680 32.18 -9.41 -5.45
CA ILE A 680 31.73 -10.57 -6.22
C ILE A 680 30.44 -10.22 -6.93
N ARG A 681 30.38 -10.51 -8.23
CA ARG A 681 29.14 -10.60 -9.01
C ARG A 681 28.72 -12.06 -9.12
N ALA A 682 27.59 -12.40 -8.52
CA ALA A 682 27.05 -13.75 -8.62
C ALA A 682 26.56 -14.05 -10.05
N PRO A 683 26.50 -15.32 -10.49
CA PRO A 683 25.94 -15.71 -11.78
C PRO A 683 24.52 -15.18 -12.05
N GLU A 684 23.75 -15.00 -10.98
CA GLU A 684 22.39 -14.45 -10.97
C GLU A 684 22.35 -12.93 -11.18
N GLY A 685 23.50 -12.25 -11.12
CA GLY A 685 23.67 -10.84 -11.48
C GLY A 685 23.80 -9.87 -10.31
N PHE A 686 23.53 -10.27 -9.07
CA PHE A 686 23.68 -9.41 -7.89
C PHE A 686 25.14 -9.30 -7.42
N PHE A 687 25.46 -8.20 -6.73
CA PHE A 687 26.78 -7.91 -6.18
C PHE A 687 26.82 -8.04 -4.66
N TYR A 688 27.97 -8.43 -4.09
CA TYR A 688 28.22 -8.42 -2.65
C TYR A 688 29.72 -8.42 -2.35
N LEU A 689 30.08 -8.08 -1.11
CA LEU A 689 31.45 -8.18 -0.62
C LEU A 689 31.70 -9.52 0.07
N ARG A 690 32.71 -10.26 -0.41
CA ARG A 690 33.21 -11.48 0.23
C ARG A 690 34.44 -11.18 1.08
N PRO A 691 34.36 -11.32 2.42
CA PRO A 691 35.51 -11.13 3.29
C PRO A 691 36.50 -12.30 3.16
N ARG A 692 37.77 -12.03 2.85
CA ARG A 692 38.84 -13.03 2.95
C ARG A 692 39.23 -13.25 4.41
N SER A 693 40.02 -14.29 4.70
CA SER A 693 40.53 -14.58 6.05
C SER A 693 41.33 -13.43 6.68
N THR A 694 41.93 -12.56 5.85
CA THR A 694 42.74 -11.40 6.27
C THR A 694 42.02 -10.06 6.08
N THR A 695 40.68 -10.08 5.97
CA THR A 695 39.87 -8.88 5.72
C THR A 695 40.12 -7.78 6.75
N LEU A 696 40.19 -6.52 6.29
CA LEU A 696 40.18 -5.34 7.14
C LEU A 696 38.76 -4.90 7.52
N ILE A 697 37.74 -5.42 6.83
CA ILE A 697 36.33 -5.17 7.11
C ILE A 697 35.81 -6.30 8.01
N PRO A 698 35.18 -6.00 9.17
CA PRO A 698 34.64 -7.04 10.04
C PRO A 698 33.72 -7.99 9.27
N ARG A 699 33.76 -9.28 9.64
CA ARG A 699 32.89 -10.32 9.06
C ARG A 699 32.01 -10.94 10.13
N SER A 700 30.79 -11.31 9.75
CA SER A 700 29.85 -12.03 10.61
C SER A 700 29.32 -13.28 9.91
N VAL A 701 28.62 -14.12 10.68
CA VAL A 701 28.11 -15.43 10.25
C VAL A 701 26.61 -15.45 10.52
N LEU A 702 25.84 -15.94 9.56
CA LEU A 702 24.40 -16.14 9.75
C LEU A 702 24.11 -17.25 10.77
N SER A 703 23.01 -17.14 11.51
CA SER A 703 22.57 -18.23 12.38
C SER A 703 21.95 -19.39 11.58
N GLU A 704 21.79 -20.56 12.20
CA GLU A 704 21.09 -21.70 11.58
C GLU A 704 19.67 -21.33 11.15
N LEU A 705 18.96 -20.54 11.97
CA LEU A 705 17.61 -20.10 11.62
C LEU A 705 17.62 -19.14 10.44
N ASP A 706 18.58 -18.21 10.37
CA ASP A 706 18.72 -17.30 9.22
C ASP A 706 19.00 -18.09 7.93
N MET A 707 19.82 -19.14 8.00
CA MET A 707 20.08 -20.05 6.87
C MET A 707 18.84 -20.79 6.42
N MET A 708 18.04 -21.31 7.36
CA MET A 708 16.78 -21.99 7.05
C MET A 708 15.79 -21.03 6.39
N VAL A 709 15.56 -19.86 6.99
CA VAL A 709 14.68 -18.83 6.41
C VAL A 709 15.17 -18.43 5.02
N GLY A 710 16.48 -18.22 4.84
CA GLY A 710 17.06 -17.88 3.53
C GLY A 710 16.90 -18.99 2.48
N LYS A 711 17.05 -20.27 2.86
CA LYS A 711 16.80 -21.40 1.94
C LYS A 711 15.32 -21.50 1.54
N ILE A 712 14.39 -21.27 2.46
CA ILE A 712 12.95 -21.21 2.15
C ILE A 712 12.64 -20.03 1.23
N LEU A 713 13.21 -18.84 1.48
CA LEU A 713 13.06 -17.68 0.59
C LEU A 713 13.55 -17.99 -0.82
N CYS A 714 14.69 -18.69 -0.95
CA CYS A 714 15.19 -19.14 -2.25
C CYS A 714 14.23 -20.15 -2.92
N TYR A 715 13.62 -21.06 -2.15
CA TYR A 715 12.63 -21.99 -2.67
C TYR A 715 11.36 -21.26 -3.16
N LEU A 716 10.82 -20.33 -2.37
CA LEU A 716 9.67 -19.49 -2.73
C LEU A 716 9.96 -18.63 -3.97
N TYR A 717 11.19 -18.13 -4.12
CA TYR A 717 11.60 -17.38 -5.31
C TYR A 717 11.52 -18.22 -6.60
N LEU A 718 11.72 -19.53 -6.51
CA LEU A 718 11.62 -20.49 -7.61
C LEU A 718 10.23 -21.12 -7.75
N SER A 719 9.34 -20.92 -6.77
CA SER A 719 7.99 -21.51 -6.76
C SER A 719 7.07 -20.79 -7.76
N PRO A 720 6.27 -21.52 -8.57
CA PRO A 720 5.22 -20.92 -9.38
C PRO A 720 4.19 -20.11 -8.58
N GLU A 721 4.06 -20.35 -7.27
CA GLU A 721 3.23 -19.53 -6.35
C GLU A 721 3.65 -18.07 -6.35
N ARG A 722 4.92 -17.77 -6.67
CA ARG A 722 5.40 -16.40 -6.88
C ARG A 722 4.53 -15.67 -7.91
N LEU A 723 4.05 -16.36 -8.95
CA LEU A 723 3.21 -15.76 -9.99
C LEU A 723 1.83 -15.41 -9.46
N ALA A 724 1.18 -16.32 -8.74
CA ALA A 724 -0.13 -16.09 -8.12
C ALA A 724 -0.09 -14.89 -7.17
N ASN A 725 1.01 -14.75 -6.43
CA ASN A 725 1.20 -13.68 -5.45
C ASN A 725 1.81 -12.40 -6.04
N GLU A 726 2.04 -12.33 -7.37
CA GLU A 726 2.72 -11.22 -8.06
C GLU A 726 4.08 -10.83 -7.43
N GLY A 727 4.75 -11.82 -6.84
CA GLY A 727 6.04 -11.70 -6.17
C GLY A 727 5.98 -11.15 -4.74
N ILE A 728 4.79 -10.90 -4.19
CA ILE A 728 4.58 -10.38 -2.83
C ILE A 728 4.16 -11.52 -1.90
N PHE A 729 5.02 -11.86 -0.95
CA PHE A 729 4.76 -12.90 0.05
C PHE A 729 4.36 -12.30 1.39
N THR A 730 3.68 -13.08 2.21
CA THR A 730 3.38 -12.74 3.59
C THR A 730 4.30 -13.45 4.59
N GLN A 731 4.46 -12.89 5.79
CA GLN A 731 5.18 -13.58 6.88
C GLN A 731 4.54 -14.93 7.23
N GLN A 732 3.22 -15.04 7.09
CA GLN A 732 2.49 -16.27 7.36
C GLN A 732 2.81 -17.35 6.32
N GLU A 733 2.77 -17.02 5.02
CA GLU A 733 3.18 -17.94 3.94
C GLU A 733 4.61 -18.47 4.15
N LEU A 734 5.54 -17.59 4.49
CA LEU A 734 6.93 -17.99 4.78
C LEU A 734 7.02 -18.95 5.97
N TYR A 735 6.24 -18.69 7.03
CA TYR A 735 6.22 -19.53 8.22
C TYR A 735 5.58 -20.91 7.94
N ASP A 736 4.49 -20.94 7.19
CA ASP A 736 3.80 -22.18 6.82
C ASP A 736 4.67 -23.04 5.90
N GLU A 737 5.37 -22.44 4.93
CA GLU A 737 6.30 -23.17 4.06
C GLU A 737 7.53 -23.68 4.83
N LEU A 738 8.03 -22.90 5.80
CA LEU A 738 9.11 -23.32 6.69
C LEU A 738 8.70 -24.55 7.50
N LEU A 739 7.50 -24.57 8.09
CA LEU A 739 6.99 -25.73 8.84
C LEU A 739 6.69 -26.93 7.94
N THR A 740 6.35 -26.69 6.68
CA THR A 740 6.05 -27.75 5.70
C THR A 740 7.33 -28.47 5.25
N LEU A 741 8.43 -27.74 5.08
CA LEU A 741 9.67 -28.28 4.52
C LEU A 741 10.71 -28.67 5.56
N ALA A 742 10.73 -28.05 6.73
CA ALA A 742 11.70 -28.33 7.79
C ALA A 742 11.11 -29.19 8.91
N ASP A 743 11.99 -29.86 9.67
CA ASP A 743 11.59 -30.61 10.87
C ASP A 743 11.21 -29.63 12.00
N GLU A 744 9.92 -29.52 12.30
CA GLU A 744 9.37 -28.64 13.35
C GLU A 744 10.06 -28.87 14.71
N ALA A 745 10.33 -30.12 15.08
CA ALA A 745 10.95 -30.45 16.36
C ALA A 745 12.41 -29.97 16.42
N LYS A 746 13.15 -30.02 15.29
CA LYS A 746 14.50 -29.45 15.20
C LYS A 746 14.47 -27.92 15.21
N LEU A 747 13.52 -27.29 14.51
CA LEU A 747 13.35 -25.83 14.51
C LEU A 747 13.05 -25.27 15.91
N LEU A 748 12.15 -25.91 16.66
CA LEU A 748 11.80 -25.50 18.01
C LEU A 748 13.01 -25.57 18.97
N LYS A 749 13.92 -26.54 18.77
CA LYS A 749 15.17 -26.63 19.53
C LYS A 749 16.12 -25.44 19.30
N LEU A 750 16.10 -24.80 18.12
CA LEU A 750 16.86 -23.57 17.85
C LEU A 750 16.34 -22.38 18.67
N VAL A 751 15.07 -22.41 19.06
CA VAL A 751 14.46 -21.37 19.91
C VAL A 751 14.78 -21.63 21.37
N ASN A 752 14.53 -22.86 21.80
CA ASN A 752 14.72 -23.32 23.17
C ASN A 752 15.12 -24.80 23.16
N ASN A 753 16.33 -25.09 23.65
CA ASN A 753 16.86 -26.46 23.74
C ASN A 753 15.95 -27.44 24.52
N ARG A 754 15.07 -26.93 25.38
CA ARG A 754 14.10 -27.71 26.18
C ARG A 754 12.65 -27.59 25.67
N SER A 755 12.42 -27.09 24.46
CA SER A 755 11.08 -26.95 23.91
C SER A 755 10.34 -28.29 23.90
N THR A 756 9.09 -28.26 24.34
CA THR A 756 8.18 -29.41 24.36
C THR A 756 7.18 -29.38 23.20
N GLY A 757 7.28 -28.41 22.29
CA GLY A 757 6.27 -28.16 21.26
C GLY A 757 5.04 -27.42 21.78
N SER A 758 5.19 -26.63 22.84
CA SER A 758 4.09 -25.81 23.37
C SER A 758 3.72 -24.67 22.40
N ASP A 759 2.49 -24.17 22.48
CA ASP A 759 2.04 -23.01 21.68
C ASP A 759 2.93 -21.78 21.92
N VAL A 760 3.45 -21.62 23.13
CA VAL A 760 4.41 -20.55 23.48
C VAL A 760 5.73 -20.72 22.73
N ASP A 761 6.24 -21.94 22.60
CA ASP A 761 7.46 -22.19 21.83
C ASP A 761 7.25 -21.90 20.33
N ARG A 762 6.06 -22.21 19.79
CA ARG A 762 5.67 -21.88 18.41
C ARG A 762 5.59 -20.37 18.17
N GLN A 763 5.01 -19.63 19.10
CA GLN A 763 4.99 -18.15 19.04
C GLN A 763 6.41 -17.57 19.08
N LYS A 764 7.28 -18.06 19.96
CA LYS A 764 8.69 -17.63 20.01
C LYS A 764 9.44 -17.98 18.71
N LEU A 765 9.14 -19.12 18.08
CA LEU A 765 9.68 -19.46 16.76
C LEU A 765 9.24 -18.42 15.71
N GLN A 766 7.97 -18.04 15.68
CA GLN A 766 7.48 -16.99 14.77
C GLN A 766 8.21 -15.65 14.99
N GLU A 767 8.41 -15.23 16.24
CA GLU A 767 9.16 -14.00 16.56
C GLU A 767 10.62 -14.07 16.11
N LYS A 768 11.29 -15.22 16.31
CA LYS A 768 12.67 -15.42 15.82
C LYS A 768 12.72 -15.43 14.29
N VAL A 769 11.77 -16.07 13.60
CA VAL A 769 11.67 -16.05 12.13
C VAL A 769 11.47 -14.63 11.61
N ARG A 770 10.64 -13.81 12.28
CA ARG A 770 10.46 -12.38 11.96
C ARG A 770 11.75 -11.57 12.16
N SER A 771 12.51 -11.87 13.21
CA SER A 771 13.82 -11.26 13.46
C SER A 771 14.84 -11.65 12.38
N SER A 772 14.88 -12.93 11.99
CA SER A 772 15.69 -13.42 10.87
C SER A 772 15.31 -12.73 9.56
N LEU A 773 14.03 -12.63 9.23
CA LEU A 773 13.55 -11.93 8.04
C LEU A 773 13.98 -10.45 8.03
N ASN A 774 13.94 -9.76 9.17
CA ASN A 774 14.44 -8.38 9.30
C ASN A 774 15.96 -8.27 9.08
N ARG A 775 16.73 -9.25 9.55
CA ARG A 775 18.19 -9.32 9.30
C ARG A 775 18.47 -9.56 7.82
N LEU A 776 17.77 -10.50 7.18
CA LEU A 776 17.89 -10.80 5.75
C LEU A 776 17.46 -9.61 4.87
N ARG A 777 16.50 -8.79 5.32
CA ARG A 777 16.16 -7.50 4.67
C ARG A 777 17.35 -6.54 4.64
N ARG A 778 18.08 -6.40 5.76
CA ARG A 778 19.27 -5.53 5.83
C ARG A 778 20.35 -6.00 4.85
N LEU A 779 20.47 -7.31 4.69
CA LEU A 779 21.39 -7.97 3.74
C LEU A 779 20.93 -7.90 2.29
N GLY A 780 19.78 -7.31 1.96
CA GLY A 780 19.30 -7.15 0.59
C GLY A 780 18.67 -8.41 0.00
N MET A 781 18.19 -9.34 0.84
CA MET A 781 17.52 -10.58 0.42
C MET A 781 16.01 -10.41 0.20
N VAL A 782 15.41 -9.44 0.90
CA VAL A 782 13.97 -9.14 0.83
C VAL A 782 13.71 -7.63 0.92
N TRP A 783 12.59 -7.19 0.36
CA TRP A 783 12.07 -5.82 0.42
C TRP A 783 10.70 -5.79 1.07
N PHE A 784 10.50 -4.99 2.12
CA PHE A 784 9.19 -4.85 2.77
C PHE A 784 8.29 -3.90 1.98
N MET A 785 6.99 -4.23 1.89
CA MET A 785 6.00 -3.47 1.15
C MET A 785 5.22 -2.53 2.07
N GLY A 786 5.29 -1.23 1.81
CA GLY A 786 4.61 -0.21 2.60
C GLY A 786 5.21 -0.03 4.00
N HIS A 787 4.40 0.42 4.95
CA HIS A 787 4.84 0.68 6.34
C HIS A 787 4.75 -0.55 7.24
N ASP A 788 4.07 -1.61 6.78
CA ASP A 788 3.91 -2.86 7.52
C ASP A 788 4.96 -3.89 7.07
N SER A 789 5.60 -4.54 8.03
CA SER A 789 6.53 -5.64 7.78
C SER A 789 5.85 -6.94 7.32
N SER A 790 4.52 -7.01 7.32
CA SER A 790 3.75 -8.23 7.02
C SER A 790 3.93 -8.75 5.58
N LYS A 791 4.11 -7.85 4.62
CA LYS A 791 4.26 -8.17 3.19
C LYS A 791 5.65 -7.82 2.69
N PHE A 792 6.24 -8.70 1.87
CA PHE A 792 7.58 -8.49 1.34
C PHE A 792 7.77 -9.12 -0.05
N ARG A 793 8.76 -8.62 -0.79
CA ARG A 793 9.27 -9.20 -2.05
C ARG A 793 10.61 -9.88 -1.80
N ILE A 794 10.91 -10.90 -2.59
CA ILE A 794 12.16 -11.66 -2.53
C ILE A 794 13.07 -11.22 -3.69
N THR A 795 14.35 -10.99 -3.41
CA THR A 795 15.35 -10.61 -4.42
C THR A 795 16.17 -11.81 -4.86
N GLU A 796 16.83 -11.74 -6.01
CA GLU A 796 17.74 -12.79 -6.49
C GLU A 796 18.95 -13.05 -5.56
N SER A 797 19.25 -12.16 -4.62
CA SER A 797 20.32 -12.36 -3.64
C SER A 797 20.13 -13.66 -2.83
N VAL A 798 18.90 -14.16 -2.71
CA VAL A 798 18.58 -15.41 -2.00
C VAL A 798 19.19 -16.66 -2.63
N PHE A 799 19.59 -16.63 -3.91
CA PHE A 799 20.27 -17.76 -4.55
C PHE A 799 21.58 -18.14 -3.82
N ARG A 800 22.16 -17.21 -3.04
CA ARG A 800 23.33 -17.48 -2.21
C ARG A 800 23.07 -18.60 -1.18
N PHE A 801 21.85 -18.74 -0.67
CA PHE A 801 21.46 -19.81 0.27
C PHE A 801 21.36 -21.20 -0.37
N GLY A 802 21.28 -21.28 -1.70
CA GLY A 802 21.28 -22.53 -2.47
C GLY A 802 22.64 -22.88 -3.07
N ALA A 803 23.72 -22.17 -2.73
CA ALA A 803 25.02 -22.36 -3.38
C ALA A 803 25.60 -23.79 -3.22
N ASP A 804 25.20 -24.52 -2.18
CA ASP A 804 25.54 -25.92 -1.93
C ASP A 804 24.90 -26.89 -2.93
N VAL A 805 23.74 -26.55 -3.50
CA VAL A 805 22.97 -27.43 -4.40
C VAL A 805 22.87 -26.94 -5.84
N ARG A 806 23.34 -25.71 -6.10
CA ARG A 806 23.34 -25.07 -7.42
C ARG A 806 24.18 -25.85 -8.44
N ALA A 807 25.36 -26.30 -8.05
CA ALA A 807 26.20 -27.14 -8.89
C ALA A 807 25.71 -28.61 -8.87
N GLY A 808 25.94 -29.36 -9.95
CA GLY A 808 25.64 -30.81 -10.03
C GLY A 808 26.49 -31.70 -9.10
N ASP A 809 27.32 -31.11 -8.26
CA ASP A 809 28.26 -31.79 -7.37
C ASP A 809 27.54 -32.39 -6.15
N ASP A 810 28.21 -33.29 -5.41
CA ASP A 810 27.74 -33.73 -4.08
C ASP A 810 27.61 -32.49 -3.18
N PRO A 811 26.44 -32.24 -2.53
CA PRO A 811 26.24 -31.08 -1.67
C PRO A 811 27.34 -30.89 -0.62
N ARG A 812 27.91 -31.98 -0.09
CA ARG A 812 28.99 -31.92 0.89
C ARG A 812 30.29 -31.39 0.31
N GLU A 813 30.60 -31.73 -0.94
CA GLU A 813 31.78 -31.21 -1.62
C GLU A 813 31.60 -29.73 -1.97
N ALA A 814 30.39 -29.33 -2.36
CA ALA A 814 30.05 -27.93 -2.57
C ALA A 814 30.18 -27.10 -1.27
N GLN A 815 29.68 -27.62 -0.14
CA GLN A 815 29.84 -26.98 1.17
C GLN A 815 31.33 -26.81 1.55
N ARG A 816 32.15 -27.86 1.39
CA ARG A 816 33.60 -27.78 1.64
C ARG A 816 34.29 -26.75 0.76
N ARG A 817 33.89 -26.65 -0.51
CA ARG A 817 34.38 -25.61 -1.44
C ARG A 817 33.99 -24.22 -0.94
N LEU A 818 32.74 -23.99 -0.57
CA LEU A 818 32.28 -22.71 -0.02
C LEU A 818 33.03 -22.30 1.26
N ILE A 819 33.29 -23.25 2.14
CA ILE A 819 34.08 -23.03 3.36
C ILE A 819 35.53 -22.65 3.01
N ARG A 820 36.15 -23.37 2.08
CA ARG A 820 37.52 -23.09 1.61
C ARG A 820 37.64 -21.70 0.98
N ASP A 821 36.64 -21.29 0.23
CA ASP A 821 36.62 -20.01 -0.48
C ASP A 821 36.22 -18.83 0.45
N GLY A 822 35.91 -19.11 1.72
CA GLY A 822 35.55 -18.11 2.74
C GLY A 822 34.10 -17.62 2.68
N GLU A 823 33.28 -18.20 1.81
CA GLU A 823 31.85 -17.89 1.65
C GLU A 823 30.99 -18.42 2.80
N ALA A 824 31.45 -19.47 3.45
CA ALA A 824 30.71 -20.16 4.51
C ALA A 824 31.63 -20.62 5.66
N MET A 825 31.03 -21.01 6.78
CA MET A 825 31.70 -21.73 7.86
C MET A 825 30.83 -22.89 8.36
N PRO A 826 31.45 -23.99 8.82
CA PRO A 826 30.71 -25.05 9.51
C PRO A 826 30.22 -24.52 10.85
N ILE A 827 29.06 -25.00 11.29
CA ILE A 827 28.50 -24.65 12.60
C ILE A 827 28.87 -25.78 13.56
N GLU A 828 29.95 -25.62 14.32
CA GLU A 828 30.33 -26.59 15.35
C GLU A 828 29.38 -26.45 16.55
N ASN A 829 28.79 -27.57 16.97
CA ASN A 829 28.06 -27.66 18.24
C ASN A 829 28.96 -27.15 19.37
N HIS A 830 28.53 -26.07 20.05
CA HIS A 830 29.16 -25.38 21.21
C HIS A 830 29.94 -24.09 20.94
N LEU A 831 29.25 -23.04 20.51
CA LEU A 831 29.50 -21.69 21.04
C LEU A 831 28.19 -21.15 21.59
N GLN A 832 28.10 -21.08 22.92
CA GLN A 832 27.09 -20.29 23.63
C GLN A 832 27.21 -18.85 23.10
N LEU A 833 26.31 -18.45 22.20
CA LEU A 833 26.11 -17.04 21.90
C LEU A 833 25.54 -16.42 23.16
N ASN A 834 26.41 -15.73 23.91
CA ASN A 834 26.04 -14.77 24.93
C ASN A 834 25.27 -13.62 24.24
N ASP A 835 23.98 -13.81 24.00
CA ASP A 835 23.03 -12.73 23.66
C ASP A 835 22.34 -12.20 24.94
N GLU A 836 23.04 -12.18 26.09
CA GLU A 836 22.57 -11.61 27.37
C GLU A 836 23.18 -10.24 27.71
N THR A 837 23.77 -9.52 26.75
CA THR A 837 24.45 -8.22 27.03
C THR A 837 23.85 -6.96 26.39
N GLU A 838 22.60 -6.96 25.89
CA GLU A 838 21.98 -5.70 25.38
C GLU A 838 20.59 -5.34 25.92
N GLU A 839 20.02 -6.06 26.90
CA GLU A 839 18.71 -5.68 27.49
C GLU A 839 18.67 -5.83 29.02
N SER A 840 19.54 -5.11 29.76
CA SER A 840 19.30 -4.82 31.18
C SER A 840 20.25 -3.75 31.72
N GLN A 841 19.95 -2.47 31.50
CA GLN A 841 20.33 -1.41 32.44
C GLN A 841 19.06 -0.80 33.02
N PRO A 842 18.74 -1.06 34.29
CA PRO A 842 17.81 -0.24 35.04
C PRO A 842 18.53 1.05 35.44
N ASP A 843 17.93 2.17 35.07
CA ASP A 843 18.27 3.52 35.48
C ASP A 843 18.16 3.61 37.02
N SER A 844 19.30 3.60 37.73
CA SER A 844 19.37 3.84 39.17
C SER A 844 20.74 4.36 39.61
N GLY A 845 20.75 5.60 40.13
CA GLY A 845 21.81 6.18 40.97
C GLY A 845 22.88 6.97 40.19
N GLU A 846 23.35 8.15 40.60
CA GLU A 846 23.32 8.85 41.89
C GLU A 846 23.50 10.36 41.70
N GLU A 847 23.12 11.10 42.73
CA GLU A 847 23.28 12.55 42.95
C GLU A 847 24.72 13.07 42.74
N GLU A 848 24.87 14.11 41.91
CA GLU A 848 25.58 15.38 42.20
C GLU A 848 25.16 16.47 41.20
#